data_AF-A0AAV0SU04-F1
#
_entry.id   AF-A0AAV0SU04-F1
#
_cell.length_a   1.000
_cell.length_b   1.000
_cell.length_c   1.000
_cell.angle_alpha   90.00
_cell.angle_beta   90.00
_cell.angle_gamma   90.00
#
_symmetry.space_group_name_H-M   'P 1'
#
loop_
_entity.id
_entity.type
_entity.pdbx_description
1 polymer ?
#
loop_
_entity_poly.entity_id
_entity_poly.type
_entity_poly.pdbx_seq_one_letter_code
_entity_poly.pdbx_strand_id
1 'polypeptide(L)'
;MWPAVRIRKTFKVLPHTFYKSCPVVPLDDPTLLFINAGMNQYKPIFLGQVDPSHPMAKLERACNSQKCIRAGGKHNDLDDVGKDVYHHTFFEMLGNWSFGNYFKKETVHMSFTLLTEVYGIDKNRLYATYFGGDEKQGLLSDEETRLIWLDYLPPERVLPFDCKDNFWEMGDVGPCGPCTEIHYDCIGNRDAASLVNADVPDVIEIWNNVFIQFNREQDGQKLTDVFTPLFAAIQKSTNAAPYTGKLGEEDPDKKDMAYRVVAEHVRTLTFAITDGAVPSNDGRGYVLRRILRRAVRCGQQFLNAPSGFLSELVPFVVDMLEEAYPELIQKQEEVEEIILDEEKSFGCTLNKGIERFKNIAQVIHEANAGSDKALVVPGKDAFFLYDSMGFPIDLTEIMAEEEGMTVDIKGYEECMRLQSERSKMDRKKGGSNGTRPLVLEAHETSSLASKRIDATDDMAKYDWNVKTPAKVVAIFTTTESSSDFVEEVKAGDFERVGVILDKTSFYAQAGGQIYDTGVGAGYKRGSTWIASGRMRLRFDFTNSKALKANQLVDVEAICDDIIKRQLEVYTQNSAQAEAKRIQGLRAVFGETYPDFVRIVSIGQPIAPMLEDPENSSWSNYSVEFCGGIHLKNTKEAKKFVLYEEGAIAKGIRRVSAYTCDLAVEAEARGTKLQAELDVIAKLDGIELVKHVSSFKPVLDQALISLPLKDKLRKQVDSLVSRVKTIKKEAAAARAANGVRDATAEATKAKEAGQETVVVKFDVGTDSKLGREMLKVMSTVIPTGSFMIFSTDSDAYKTAVFTQVSQQHADLKQLEARQWVDEAVALAKAFIQ
;
A
#
# COMPACT_ATOMS: atom_id res chain seq x y z
N MET A 1 -5.89 -18.82 -59.43
CA MET A 1 -5.39 -18.70 -58.05
C MET A 1 -3.89 -18.45 -58.04
N TRP A 2 -3.39 -17.79 -57.00
CA TRP A 2 -1.96 -17.61 -56.81
C TRP A 2 -1.29 -18.92 -56.33
N PRO A 3 -0.01 -19.16 -56.65
CA PRO A 3 0.74 -20.25 -56.04
C PRO A 3 0.90 -20.05 -54.52
N ALA A 4 0.92 -21.14 -53.74
CA ALA A 4 1.08 -21.11 -52.28
C ALA A 4 2.30 -20.27 -51.82
N VAL A 5 3.41 -20.34 -52.55
CA VAL A 5 4.62 -19.53 -52.28
C VAL A 5 4.35 -18.03 -52.36
N ARG A 6 3.52 -17.61 -53.33
CA ARG A 6 3.15 -16.19 -53.49
C ARG A 6 2.19 -15.76 -52.38
N ILE A 7 1.21 -16.61 -52.03
CA ILE A 7 0.28 -16.37 -50.93
C ILE A 7 1.08 -16.17 -49.63
N ARG A 8 1.96 -17.12 -49.27
CA ARG A 8 2.79 -17.04 -48.06
C ARG A 8 3.71 -15.81 -48.04
N LYS A 9 4.31 -15.43 -49.17
CA LYS A 9 5.19 -14.25 -49.24
C LYS A 9 4.43 -12.94 -49.09
N THR A 10 3.18 -12.90 -49.55
CA THR A 10 2.34 -11.70 -49.55
C THR A 10 1.54 -11.56 -48.26
N PHE A 11 1.38 -12.65 -47.51
CA PHE A 11 0.82 -12.67 -46.16
C PHE A 11 1.75 -11.95 -45.18
N LYS A 12 1.78 -10.62 -45.26
CA LYS A 12 2.45 -9.70 -44.33
C LYS A 12 1.43 -8.66 -43.90
N VAL A 13 0.64 -8.99 -42.88
CA VAL A 13 -0.29 -8.03 -42.28
C VAL A 13 0.50 -7.20 -41.27
N LEU A 14 0.53 -5.89 -41.50
CA LEU A 14 1.17 -4.92 -40.62
C LEU A 14 0.12 -4.37 -39.65
N PRO A 15 0.42 -4.22 -38.34
CA PRO A 15 1.66 -4.52 -37.63
C PRO A 15 1.57 -5.82 -36.78
N HIS A 16 1.55 -7.01 -37.40
CA HIS A 16 1.61 -8.29 -36.66
C HIS A 16 3.05 -8.80 -36.53
N THR A 17 3.38 -9.36 -35.37
CA THR A 17 4.68 -10.00 -35.14
C THR A 17 4.67 -11.40 -35.74
N PHE A 18 5.61 -11.70 -36.65
CA PHE A 18 5.73 -13.05 -37.17
C PHE A 18 6.20 -14.01 -36.06
N TYR A 19 5.43 -15.04 -35.76
CA TYR A 19 5.78 -16.05 -34.75
C TYR A 19 5.95 -17.43 -35.40
N LYS A 20 7.08 -18.09 -35.16
CA LYS A 20 7.43 -19.33 -35.86
C LYS A 20 6.42 -20.44 -35.55
N SER A 21 5.97 -21.15 -36.59
CA SER A 21 5.10 -22.32 -36.45
C SER A 21 5.72 -23.43 -35.59
N CYS A 22 4.92 -23.96 -34.66
CA CYS A 22 5.28 -25.10 -33.83
C CYS A 22 5.28 -26.44 -34.61
N PRO A 23 5.83 -27.53 -34.05
CA PRO A 23 5.69 -28.88 -34.61
C PRO A 23 4.23 -29.32 -34.70
N VAL A 24 3.92 -30.27 -35.59
CA VAL A 24 2.55 -30.82 -35.74
C VAL A 24 2.11 -31.68 -34.55
N VAL A 25 3.06 -32.16 -33.76
CA VAL A 25 2.81 -32.86 -32.50
C VAL A 25 2.94 -31.83 -31.36
N PRO A 26 1.90 -31.61 -30.55
CA PRO A 26 1.99 -30.70 -29.41
C PRO A 26 3.01 -31.22 -28.37
N LEU A 27 3.81 -30.32 -27.80
CA LEU A 27 4.82 -30.68 -26.79
C LEU A 27 4.21 -30.86 -25.39
N ASP A 28 3.22 -30.03 -25.04
CA ASP A 28 2.64 -29.93 -23.69
C ASP A 28 1.10 -29.77 -23.70
N ASP A 29 0.40 -30.34 -24.68
CA ASP A 29 -1.07 -30.31 -24.73
C ASP A 29 -1.67 -31.73 -24.76
N PRO A 30 -2.20 -32.26 -23.63
CA PRO A 30 -2.77 -33.60 -23.57
C PRO A 30 -4.15 -33.69 -24.22
N THR A 31 -4.77 -32.57 -24.60
CA THR A 31 -6.12 -32.52 -25.18
C THR A 31 -6.14 -32.75 -26.69
N LEU A 32 -4.97 -32.79 -27.34
CA LEU A 32 -4.83 -32.89 -28.79
C LEU A 32 -3.81 -33.94 -29.19
N LEU A 33 -4.18 -34.81 -30.13
CA LEU A 33 -3.25 -35.76 -30.75
C LEU A 33 -2.30 -35.07 -31.74
N PHE A 34 -2.82 -34.12 -32.50
CA PHE A 34 -2.07 -33.28 -33.44
C PHE A 34 -2.58 -31.85 -33.41
N ILE A 35 -1.74 -30.89 -33.79
CA ILE A 35 -2.15 -29.51 -34.02
C ILE A 35 -3.13 -29.49 -35.20
N ASN A 36 -4.39 -29.16 -34.96
CA ASN A 36 -5.46 -29.17 -35.96
C ASN A 36 -5.86 -27.76 -36.46
N ALA A 37 -5.47 -26.70 -35.74
CA ALA A 37 -5.67 -25.32 -36.13
C ALA A 37 -4.44 -24.43 -35.80
N GLY A 38 -4.43 -23.22 -36.38
CA GLY A 38 -3.33 -22.28 -36.22
C GLY A 38 -3.22 -21.66 -34.82
N MET A 39 -4.34 -21.62 -34.09
CA MET A 39 -4.40 -21.03 -32.75
C MET A 39 -3.71 -21.88 -31.69
N ASN A 40 -3.66 -23.21 -31.83
CA ASN A 40 -3.32 -24.17 -30.77
C ASN A 40 -1.98 -23.87 -30.09
N GLN A 41 -0.99 -23.37 -30.83
CA GLN A 41 0.32 -22.98 -30.30
C GLN A 41 0.26 -21.79 -29.30
N TYR A 42 -0.80 -20.99 -29.37
CA TYR A 42 -1.03 -19.82 -28.50
C TYR A 42 -2.04 -20.12 -27.39
N LYS A 43 -2.51 -21.38 -27.27
CA LYS A 43 -3.40 -21.81 -26.18
C LYS A 43 -2.92 -21.34 -24.80
N PRO A 44 -1.62 -21.44 -24.46
CA PRO A 44 -1.13 -20.93 -23.18
C PRO A 44 -1.42 -19.43 -22.97
N ILE A 45 -1.44 -18.59 -24.01
CA ILE A 45 -1.76 -17.16 -23.88
C ILE A 45 -3.23 -16.99 -23.46
N PHE A 46 -4.14 -17.68 -24.13
CA PHE A 46 -5.58 -17.58 -23.84
C PHE A 46 -5.94 -18.14 -22.46
N LEU A 47 -5.18 -19.13 -21.97
CA LEU A 47 -5.36 -19.72 -20.65
C LEU A 47 -4.57 -18.99 -19.54
N GLY A 48 -3.78 -17.96 -19.87
CA GLY A 48 -2.93 -17.26 -18.91
C GLY A 48 -1.76 -18.11 -18.36
N GLN A 49 -1.40 -19.18 -19.06
CA GLN A 49 -0.38 -20.17 -18.66
C GLN A 49 1.03 -19.85 -19.18
N VAL A 50 1.21 -18.77 -19.94
CA VAL A 50 2.53 -18.38 -20.44
C VAL A 50 3.34 -17.76 -19.31
N ASP A 51 4.53 -18.29 -19.08
CA ASP A 51 5.55 -17.65 -18.25
C ASP A 51 5.76 -16.18 -18.69
N PRO A 52 5.60 -15.18 -17.81
CA PRO A 52 5.75 -13.76 -18.14
C PRO A 52 7.11 -13.37 -18.74
N SER A 53 8.16 -14.16 -18.50
CA SER A 53 9.49 -13.98 -19.09
C SER A 53 9.57 -14.49 -20.53
N HIS A 54 8.70 -15.43 -20.91
CA HIS A 54 8.72 -16.06 -22.22
C HIS A 54 8.26 -15.06 -23.31
N PRO A 55 8.92 -15.00 -24.49
CA PRO A 55 8.59 -14.03 -25.54
C PRO A 55 7.12 -14.06 -26.00
N MET A 56 6.45 -15.21 -25.86
CA MET A 56 5.04 -15.40 -26.18
C MET A 56 4.11 -14.55 -25.29
N ALA A 57 4.47 -14.26 -24.04
CA ALA A 57 3.65 -13.48 -23.10
C ALA A 57 3.54 -12.00 -23.51
N LYS A 58 4.47 -11.52 -24.34
CA LYS A 58 4.53 -10.13 -24.83
C LYS A 58 3.89 -9.96 -26.21
N LEU A 59 3.30 -11.02 -26.77
CA LEU A 59 2.64 -10.95 -28.06
C LEU A 59 1.28 -10.28 -27.90
N GLU A 60 1.11 -9.08 -28.48
CA GLU A 60 -0.21 -8.44 -28.63
C GLU A 60 -0.87 -8.78 -29.97
N ARG A 61 -0.06 -8.95 -31.01
CA ARG A 61 -0.46 -9.29 -32.38
C ARG A 61 0.53 -10.29 -32.96
N ALA A 62 0.07 -11.44 -33.43
CA ALA A 62 0.91 -12.47 -34.05
C ALA A 62 0.42 -12.86 -35.44
N CYS A 63 1.31 -13.23 -36.34
CA CYS A 63 0.97 -13.83 -37.63
C CYS A 63 1.90 -14.99 -37.97
N ASN A 64 1.37 -16.02 -38.63
CA ASN A 64 2.16 -17.18 -39.04
C ASN A 64 1.44 -18.05 -40.08
N SER A 65 2.16 -19.09 -40.51
CA SER A 65 1.63 -20.20 -41.30
C SER A 65 1.89 -21.49 -40.51
N GLN A 66 0.85 -21.97 -39.82
CA GLN A 66 0.94 -23.11 -38.91
C GLN A 66 0.70 -24.42 -39.65
N LYS A 67 1.53 -25.42 -39.37
CA LYS A 67 1.38 -26.78 -39.88
C LYS A 67 0.26 -27.49 -39.10
N CYS A 68 -0.76 -27.98 -39.80
CA CYS A 68 -1.93 -28.62 -39.20
C CYS A 68 -2.14 -30.04 -39.77
N ILE A 69 -2.65 -30.94 -38.92
CA ILE A 69 -3.10 -32.28 -39.31
C ILE A 69 -4.53 -32.50 -38.79
N ARG A 70 -5.42 -32.95 -39.67
CA ARG A 70 -6.80 -33.38 -39.34
C ARG A 70 -6.96 -34.84 -39.74
N ALA A 71 -6.80 -35.73 -38.76
CA ALA A 71 -6.80 -37.19 -38.96
C ALA A 71 -7.38 -37.95 -37.75
N GLY A 72 -8.39 -37.38 -37.08
CA GLY A 72 -9.08 -37.96 -35.93
C GLY A 72 -9.76 -36.91 -35.03
N GLY A 73 -10.74 -37.32 -34.22
CA GLY A 73 -11.52 -36.42 -33.33
C GLY A 73 -12.69 -35.71 -34.03
N LYS A 74 -13.16 -34.59 -33.47
CA LYS A 74 -14.27 -33.76 -34.01
C LYS A 74 -13.97 -33.15 -35.39
N HIS A 75 -12.69 -32.84 -35.67
CA HIS A 75 -12.21 -32.25 -36.91
C HIS A 75 -11.39 -33.29 -37.70
N ASN A 76 -12.06 -34.16 -38.45
CA ASN A 76 -11.45 -35.29 -39.15
C ASN A 76 -11.77 -35.27 -40.65
N ASP A 77 -10.76 -34.93 -41.46
CA ASP A 77 -10.90 -34.84 -42.92
C ASP A 77 -10.39 -36.12 -43.63
N LEU A 78 -9.97 -37.13 -42.86
CA LEU A 78 -9.30 -38.33 -43.39
C LEU A 78 -10.16 -39.11 -44.38
N ASP A 79 -11.47 -39.20 -44.11
CA ASP A 79 -12.40 -39.98 -44.94
C ASP A 79 -12.83 -39.23 -46.20
N ASP A 80 -12.65 -37.90 -46.27
CA ASP A 80 -13.08 -37.06 -47.39
C ASP A 80 -11.95 -36.71 -48.35
N VAL A 81 -10.69 -36.86 -47.90
CA VAL A 81 -9.51 -36.73 -48.74
C VAL A 81 -9.56 -37.72 -49.91
N GLY A 82 -9.65 -37.17 -51.12
CA GLY A 82 -9.76 -37.93 -52.38
C GLY A 82 -11.19 -38.18 -52.86
N LYS A 83 -12.23 -37.80 -52.09
CA LYS A 83 -13.62 -37.71 -52.58
C LYS A 83 -13.91 -36.35 -53.21
N ASP A 84 -13.26 -35.30 -52.72
CA ASP A 84 -13.26 -33.97 -53.31
C ASP A 84 -11.83 -33.45 -53.54
N VAL A 85 -11.74 -32.19 -53.95
CA VAL A 85 -10.50 -31.53 -54.39
C VAL A 85 -9.97 -30.50 -53.39
N TYR A 86 -10.58 -30.36 -52.22
CA TYR A 86 -10.30 -29.26 -51.28
C TYR A 86 -10.05 -29.73 -49.83
N HIS A 87 -10.45 -30.94 -49.44
CA HIS A 87 -10.05 -31.52 -48.16
C HIS A 87 -8.64 -32.11 -48.19
N HIS A 88 -7.89 -31.84 -47.12
CA HIS A 88 -6.50 -32.27 -46.96
C HIS A 88 -6.25 -32.78 -45.54
N THR A 89 -5.59 -33.93 -45.40
CA THR A 89 -5.18 -34.44 -44.07
C THR A 89 -4.09 -33.58 -43.44
N PHE A 90 -3.19 -33.02 -44.26
CA PHE A 90 -2.17 -32.06 -43.86
C PHE A 90 -2.31 -30.78 -44.68
N PHE A 91 -2.30 -29.64 -44.00
CA PHE A 91 -2.33 -28.33 -44.63
C PHE A 91 -1.66 -27.28 -43.76
N GLU A 92 -1.37 -26.12 -44.37
CA GLU A 92 -0.86 -24.95 -43.66
C GLU A 92 -2.01 -23.97 -43.41
N MET A 93 -2.32 -23.70 -42.15
CA MET A 93 -3.28 -22.69 -41.76
C MET A 93 -2.57 -21.34 -41.57
N LEU A 94 -2.78 -20.41 -42.50
CA LEU A 94 -2.31 -19.03 -42.37
C LEU A 94 -3.27 -18.29 -41.45
N GLY A 95 -2.74 -17.50 -40.52
CA GLY A 95 -3.58 -16.78 -39.57
C GLY A 95 -2.92 -15.57 -38.95
N ASN A 96 -3.77 -14.66 -38.47
CA ASN A 96 -3.41 -13.54 -37.64
C ASN A 96 -4.15 -13.68 -36.31
N TRP A 97 -3.45 -13.46 -35.21
CA TRP A 97 -3.99 -13.57 -33.86
C TRP A 97 -3.82 -12.25 -33.13
N SER A 98 -4.84 -11.92 -32.35
CA SER A 98 -4.90 -10.75 -31.48
C SER A 98 -5.05 -11.23 -30.05
N PHE A 99 -4.24 -10.65 -29.15
CA PHE A 99 -4.29 -10.94 -27.73
C PHE A 99 -4.54 -9.62 -27.01
N GLY A 100 -5.80 -9.35 -26.65
CA GLY A 100 -6.20 -8.13 -25.94
C GLY A 100 -6.02 -6.82 -26.71
N ASN A 101 -5.86 -6.87 -28.04
CA ASN A 101 -5.52 -5.69 -28.86
C ASN A 101 -6.68 -5.23 -29.76
N TYR A 102 -7.06 -6.03 -30.76
CA TYR A 102 -8.24 -5.82 -31.61
C TYR A 102 -9.20 -7.01 -31.60
N PHE A 103 -10.47 -6.77 -31.97
CA PHE A 103 -11.53 -7.79 -31.96
C PHE A 103 -12.28 -7.84 -33.31
N LYS A 104 -13.62 -7.93 -33.32
CA LYS A 104 -14.40 -8.27 -34.53
C LYS A 104 -14.24 -7.28 -35.69
N LYS A 105 -14.42 -5.98 -35.44
CA LYS A 105 -14.42 -4.95 -36.50
C LYS A 105 -13.10 -4.88 -37.28
N GLU A 106 -11.97 -4.83 -36.59
CA GLU A 106 -10.65 -4.80 -37.25
C GLU A 106 -10.35 -6.15 -37.92
N THR A 107 -10.77 -7.28 -37.33
CA THR A 107 -10.58 -8.62 -37.92
C THR A 107 -11.30 -8.77 -39.25
N VAL A 108 -12.59 -8.39 -39.31
CA VAL A 108 -13.40 -8.46 -40.54
C VAL A 108 -12.83 -7.52 -41.59
N HIS A 109 -12.49 -6.27 -41.22
CA HIS A 109 -11.86 -5.31 -42.12
C HIS A 109 -10.58 -5.87 -42.75
N MET A 110 -9.65 -6.36 -41.92
CA MET A 110 -8.38 -6.92 -42.40
C MET A 110 -8.57 -8.16 -43.29
N SER A 111 -9.52 -9.04 -42.94
CA SER A 111 -9.83 -10.22 -43.74
C SER A 111 -10.36 -9.84 -45.11
N PHE A 112 -11.31 -8.90 -45.16
CA PHE A 112 -11.89 -8.43 -46.41
C PHE A 112 -10.85 -7.73 -47.30
N THR A 113 -10.05 -6.83 -46.73
CA THR A 113 -8.96 -6.14 -47.44
C THR A 113 -7.89 -7.12 -47.94
N LEU A 114 -7.50 -8.12 -47.13
CA LEU A 114 -6.54 -9.15 -47.54
C LEU A 114 -7.07 -9.94 -48.76
N LEU A 115 -8.31 -10.39 -48.70
CA LEU A 115 -8.88 -11.20 -49.79
C LEU A 115 -9.11 -10.37 -51.05
N THR A 116 -9.68 -9.17 -50.93
CA THR A 116 -10.14 -8.40 -52.09
C THR A 116 -9.08 -7.47 -52.67
N GLU A 117 -8.30 -6.79 -51.83
CA GLU A 117 -7.31 -5.80 -52.29
C GLU A 117 -5.93 -6.44 -52.49
N VAL A 118 -5.51 -7.31 -51.56
CA VAL A 118 -4.17 -7.92 -51.61
C VAL A 118 -4.16 -9.13 -52.54
N TYR A 119 -5.06 -10.10 -52.34
CA TYR A 119 -5.15 -11.29 -53.20
C TYR A 119 -5.95 -11.06 -54.49
N GLY A 120 -6.72 -9.96 -54.57
CA GLY A 120 -7.46 -9.60 -55.77
C GLY A 120 -8.69 -10.48 -56.01
N ILE A 121 -9.28 -11.06 -54.97
CA ILE A 121 -10.50 -11.85 -55.08
C ILE A 121 -11.68 -10.90 -55.35
N ASP A 122 -12.51 -11.27 -56.33
CA ASP A 122 -13.69 -10.47 -56.67
C ASP A 122 -14.71 -10.48 -55.53
N LYS A 123 -14.87 -9.33 -54.88
CA LYS A 123 -15.83 -9.13 -53.78
C LYS A 123 -17.27 -9.44 -54.16
N ASN A 124 -17.63 -9.38 -55.45
CA ASN A 124 -18.98 -9.67 -55.92
C ASN A 124 -19.33 -11.16 -55.92
N ARG A 125 -18.39 -12.01 -55.50
CA ARG A 125 -18.54 -13.47 -55.42
C ARG A 125 -18.32 -13.97 -53.99
N LEU A 126 -18.17 -13.05 -53.04
CA LEU A 126 -17.99 -13.37 -51.63
C LEU A 126 -19.33 -13.41 -50.90
N TYR A 127 -19.46 -14.41 -50.04
CA TYR A 127 -20.53 -14.56 -49.06
C TYR A 127 -19.88 -14.61 -47.68
N ALA A 128 -20.52 -14.02 -46.68
CA ALA A 128 -20.08 -14.10 -45.30
C ALA A 128 -21.17 -14.71 -44.43
N THR A 129 -20.79 -15.54 -43.47
CA THR A 129 -21.71 -16.13 -42.50
C THR A 129 -21.60 -15.43 -41.15
N TYR A 130 -22.60 -15.52 -40.30
CA TYR A 130 -22.49 -15.12 -38.89
C TYR A 130 -23.26 -16.09 -38.00
N PHE A 131 -22.89 -16.10 -36.73
CA PHE A 131 -23.54 -16.97 -35.75
C PHE A 131 -24.96 -16.48 -35.45
N GLY A 132 -25.97 -17.27 -35.81
CA GLY A 132 -27.39 -16.94 -35.64
C GLY A 132 -27.96 -17.21 -34.24
N GLY A 133 -27.13 -17.70 -33.30
CA GLY A 133 -27.53 -18.07 -31.95
C GLY A 133 -27.91 -19.54 -31.80
N ASP A 134 -27.99 -19.99 -30.55
CA ASP A 134 -28.52 -21.31 -30.18
C ASP A 134 -29.28 -21.18 -28.85
N GLU A 135 -30.61 -21.11 -28.95
CA GLU A 135 -31.50 -21.02 -27.79
C GLU A 135 -31.35 -22.19 -26.81
N LYS A 136 -30.98 -23.40 -27.30
CA LYS A 136 -30.82 -24.58 -26.45
C LYS A 136 -29.58 -24.49 -25.57
N GLN A 137 -28.54 -23.81 -26.06
CA GLN A 137 -27.30 -23.56 -25.33
C GLN A 137 -27.30 -22.18 -24.65
N GLY A 138 -28.41 -21.41 -24.73
CA GLY A 138 -28.51 -20.07 -24.15
C GLY A 138 -27.63 -19.03 -24.87
N LEU A 139 -27.26 -19.30 -26.12
CA LEU A 139 -26.37 -18.44 -26.91
C LEU A 139 -27.17 -17.49 -27.81
N LEU A 140 -26.87 -16.20 -27.71
CA LEU A 140 -27.47 -15.18 -28.55
C LEU A 140 -26.81 -15.12 -29.93
N SER A 141 -27.57 -14.63 -30.92
CA SER A 141 -27.07 -14.29 -32.26
C SER A 141 -25.97 -13.24 -32.18
N ASP A 142 -24.91 -13.42 -32.97
CA ASP A 142 -23.81 -12.46 -33.13
C ASP A 142 -24.17 -11.35 -34.12
N GLU A 143 -25.14 -10.52 -33.72
CA GLU A 143 -25.61 -9.38 -34.53
C GLU A 143 -24.52 -8.32 -34.74
N GLU A 144 -23.53 -8.23 -33.86
CA GLU A 144 -22.38 -7.35 -34.04
C GLU A 144 -21.61 -7.71 -35.32
N THR A 145 -21.26 -8.98 -35.50
CA THR A 145 -20.58 -9.47 -36.70
C THR A 145 -21.43 -9.26 -37.96
N ARG A 146 -22.74 -9.48 -37.87
CA ARG A 146 -23.67 -9.21 -38.97
C ARG A 146 -23.60 -7.75 -39.42
N LEU A 147 -23.72 -6.81 -38.48
CA LEU A 147 -23.67 -5.38 -38.77
C LEU A 147 -22.34 -4.96 -39.39
N ILE A 148 -21.22 -5.50 -38.91
CA ILE A 148 -19.89 -5.23 -39.48
C ILE A 148 -19.82 -5.72 -40.93
N TRP A 149 -20.35 -6.91 -41.25
CA TRP A 149 -20.32 -7.43 -42.62
C TRP A 149 -21.18 -6.64 -43.60
N LEU A 150 -22.28 -6.03 -43.12
CA LEU A 150 -23.14 -5.17 -43.93
C LEU A 150 -22.44 -3.88 -44.41
N ASP A 151 -21.32 -3.50 -43.79
CA ASP A 151 -20.47 -2.41 -44.29
C ASP A 151 -19.68 -2.82 -45.57
N TYR A 152 -19.51 -4.11 -45.83
CA TYR A 152 -18.67 -4.65 -46.92
C TYR A 152 -19.44 -5.42 -47.99
N LEU A 153 -20.49 -6.12 -47.60
CA LEU A 153 -21.28 -7.02 -48.45
C LEU A 153 -22.77 -6.64 -48.38
N PRO A 154 -23.53 -6.87 -49.45
CA PRO A 154 -24.95 -6.61 -49.44
C PRO A 154 -25.70 -7.63 -48.53
N PRO A 155 -26.87 -7.28 -47.97
CA PRO A 155 -27.57 -8.10 -46.98
C PRO A 155 -27.85 -9.54 -47.42
N GLU A 156 -28.15 -9.76 -48.69
CA GLU A 156 -28.42 -11.10 -49.27
C GLU A 156 -27.18 -12.02 -49.27
N ARG A 157 -26.00 -11.51 -48.93
CA ARG A 157 -24.75 -12.27 -48.84
C ARG A 157 -24.18 -12.37 -47.43
N VAL A 158 -24.93 -11.90 -46.43
CA VAL A 158 -24.58 -12.00 -45.01
C VAL A 158 -25.60 -12.93 -44.33
N LEU A 159 -25.21 -14.19 -44.14
CA LEU A 159 -26.14 -15.29 -43.87
C LEU A 159 -26.01 -15.83 -42.42
N PRO A 160 -27.12 -16.07 -41.69
CA PRO A 160 -27.07 -16.69 -40.38
C PRO A 160 -26.92 -18.21 -40.45
N PHE A 161 -26.14 -18.79 -39.53
CA PHE A 161 -26.01 -20.23 -39.36
C PHE A 161 -25.90 -20.61 -37.87
N ASP A 162 -26.10 -21.89 -37.57
CA ASP A 162 -26.18 -22.40 -36.20
C ASP A 162 -24.79 -22.74 -35.59
N CYS A 163 -24.79 -23.39 -34.42
CA CYS A 163 -23.56 -23.79 -33.73
C CYS A 163 -22.69 -24.79 -34.50
N LYS A 164 -23.25 -25.53 -35.46
CA LYS A 164 -22.47 -26.50 -36.22
C LYS A 164 -21.45 -25.80 -37.11
N ASP A 165 -21.87 -24.72 -37.75
CA ASP A 165 -21.07 -24.05 -38.77
C ASP A 165 -20.44 -22.75 -38.23
N ASN A 166 -21.14 -21.99 -37.39
CA ASN A 166 -20.69 -20.65 -36.95
C ASN A 166 -20.33 -20.54 -35.45
N PHE A 167 -20.02 -21.67 -34.80
CA PHE A 167 -19.49 -21.68 -33.43
C PHE A 167 -18.25 -22.58 -33.35
N TRP A 168 -17.09 -21.95 -33.17
CA TRP A 168 -15.81 -22.66 -33.20
C TRP A 168 -15.39 -23.14 -31.81
N GLU A 169 -14.86 -24.36 -31.77
CA GLU A 169 -14.44 -25.03 -30.54
C GLU A 169 -13.16 -25.82 -30.78
N MET A 170 -12.24 -25.73 -29.81
CA MET A 170 -10.95 -26.41 -29.86
C MET A 170 -11.06 -27.93 -29.69
N GLY A 171 -12.01 -28.39 -28.87
CA GLY A 171 -12.26 -29.78 -28.51
C GLY A 171 -13.49 -29.86 -27.58
N ASP A 172 -13.69 -31.00 -26.91
CA ASP A 172 -14.83 -31.18 -25.99
C ASP A 172 -14.78 -30.22 -24.78
N VAL A 173 -13.57 -29.70 -24.46
CA VAL A 173 -13.27 -28.76 -23.38
C VAL A 173 -12.26 -27.71 -23.87
N GLY A 174 -12.42 -26.46 -23.45
CA GLY A 174 -11.45 -25.38 -23.69
C GLY A 174 -12.01 -24.14 -24.40
N PRO A 175 -11.14 -23.24 -24.89
CA PRO A 175 -11.54 -21.97 -25.47
C PRO A 175 -12.44 -22.15 -26.70
N CYS A 176 -13.52 -21.38 -26.77
CA CYS A 176 -14.52 -21.41 -27.84
C CYS A 176 -15.18 -20.04 -28.05
N GLY A 177 -15.94 -19.90 -29.14
CA GLY A 177 -16.67 -18.67 -29.44
C GLY A 177 -17.34 -18.65 -30.81
N PRO A 178 -18.18 -17.64 -31.07
CA PRO A 178 -18.79 -17.47 -32.39
C PRO A 178 -17.72 -17.20 -33.44
N CYS A 179 -17.99 -17.62 -34.66
CA CYS A 179 -17.13 -17.35 -35.80
C CYS A 179 -17.92 -16.86 -37.01
N THR A 180 -17.19 -16.36 -38.01
CA THR A 180 -17.71 -15.95 -39.31
C THR A 180 -16.81 -16.48 -40.41
N GLU A 181 -17.43 -17.07 -41.42
CA GLU A 181 -16.75 -17.72 -42.53
C GLU A 181 -16.97 -16.93 -43.81
N ILE A 182 -15.92 -16.83 -44.62
CA ILE A 182 -15.94 -16.17 -45.91
C ILE A 182 -15.90 -17.23 -46.99
N HIS A 183 -16.95 -17.27 -47.78
CA HIS A 183 -17.16 -18.21 -48.86
C HIS A 183 -16.94 -17.53 -50.22
N TYR A 184 -16.40 -18.30 -51.16
CA TYR A 184 -16.18 -17.85 -52.53
C TYR A 184 -16.92 -18.74 -53.52
N ASP A 185 -17.84 -18.15 -54.30
CA ASP A 185 -18.49 -18.83 -55.42
C ASP A 185 -17.52 -18.95 -56.58
N CYS A 186 -17.09 -20.17 -56.90
CA CYS A 186 -16.15 -20.50 -57.97
C CYS A 186 -16.75 -20.40 -59.38
N ILE A 187 -18.08 -20.28 -59.50
CA ILE A 187 -18.76 -20.03 -60.78
C ILE A 187 -19.02 -18.53 -60.99
N GLY A 188 -19.61 -17.85 -60.01
CA GLY A 188 -19.94 -16.43 -60.04
C GLY A 188 -21.17 -16.10 -60.91
N ASN A 189 -21.58 -14.82 -60.90
CA ASN A 189 -22.74 -14.30 -61.66
C ASN A 189 -24.08 -15.01 -61.37
N ARG A 190 -24.25 -15.57 -60.18
CA ARG A 190 -25.48 -16.18 -59.69
C ARG A 190 -25.70 -15.82 -58.23
N ASP A 191 -26.88 -16.11 -57.72
CA ASP A 191 -27.08 -16.20 -56.28
C ASP A 191 -26.71 -17.62 -55.82
N ALA A 192 -25.70 -17.70 -54.95
CA ALA A 192 -25.17 -18.91 -54.37
C ALA A 192 -25.45 -19.00 -52.86
N ALA A 193 -26.33 -18.15 -52.30
CA ALA A 193 -26.62 -18.14 -50.86
C ALA A 193 -27.04 -19.51 -50.32
N SER A 194 -27.83 -20.28 -51.08
CA SER A 194 -28.27 -21.63 -50.71
C SER A 194 -27.18 -22.71 -50.81
N LEU A 195 -26.02 -22.37 -51.35
CA LEU A 195 -24.87 -23.28 -51.52
C LEU A 195 -23.77 -23.03 -50.48
N VAL A 196 -23.89 -21.97 -49.68
CA VAL A 196 -22.98 -21.68 -48.56
C VAL A 196 -23.17 -22.75 -47.47
N ASN A 197 -22.07 -23.32 -46.96
CA ASN A 197 -22.08 -24.46 -46.02
C ASN A 197 -22.82 -25.71 -46.50
N ALA A 198 -22.96 -25.89 -47.82
CA ALA A 198 -23.61 -27.07 -48.42
C ALA A 198 -22.64 -28.17 -48.86
N ASP A 199 -21.35 -28.08 -48.50
CA ASP A 199 -20.29 -29.05 -48.83
C ASP A 199 -20.18 -29.33 -50.34
N VAL A 200 -20.29 -28.28 -51.18
CA VAL A 200 -20.19 -28.37 -52.64
C VAL A 200 -18.92 -27.69 -53.16
N PRO A 201 -18.23 -28.25 -54.16
CA PRO A 201 -16.99 -27.68 -54.71
C PRO A 201 -17.19 -26.33 -55.43
N ASP A 202 -18.44 -26.00 -55.73
CA ASP A 202 -18.90 -24.78 -56.38
C ASP A 202 -18.74 -23.53 -55.50
N VAL A 203 -18.88 -23.68 -54.18
CA VAL A 203 -18.82 -22.60 -53.20
C VAL A 203 -17.97 -23.08 -52.04
N ILE A 204 -16.78 -22.52 -51.91
CA ILE A 204 -15.77 -23.00 -50.97
C ILE A 204 -15.55 -21.98 -49.86
N GLU A 205 -15.41 -22.46 -48.63
CA GLU A 205 -14.88 -21.68 -47.53
C GLU A 205 -13.40 -21.36 -47.82
N ILE A 206 -13.03 -20.07 -47.78
CA ILE A 206 -11.66 -19.63 -48.05
C ILE A 206 -11.00 -18.93 -46.87
N TRP A 207 -11.79 -18.55 -45.85
CA TRP A 207 -11.29 -17.85 -44.67
C TRP A 207 -12.28 -17.96 -43.50
N ASN A 208 -11.77 -18.06 -42.28
CA ASN A 208 -12.58 -18.14 -41.07
C ASN A 208 -12.04 -17.18 -40.00
N ASN A 209 -12.92 -16.39 -39.40
CA ASN A 209 -12.62 -15.50 -38.28
C ASN A 209 -13.34 -16.00 -37.03
N VAL A 210 -12.55 -16.41 -36.04
CA VAL A 210 -13.05 -16.93 -34.77
C VAL A 210 -12.89 -15.91 -33.66
N PHE A 211 -13.95 -15.66 -32.90
CA PHE A 211 -13.98 -14.71 -31.79
C PHE A 211 -14.05 -15.45 -30.45
N ILE A 212 -12.88 -15.90 -29.98
CA ILE A 212 -12.76 -16.64 -28.71
C ILE A 212 -13.18 -15.74 -27.54
N GLN A 213 -14.25 -16.12 -26.85
CA GLN A 213 -14.81 -15.36 -25.72
C GLN A 213 -15.43 -16.23 -24.62
N PHE A 214 -15.51 -17.55 -24.84
CA PHE A 214 -16.06 -18.52 -23.89
C PHE A 214 -15.04 -19.64 -23.62
N ASN A 215 -15.22 -20.36 -22.51
CA ASN A 215 -14.50 -21.60 -22.21
C ASN A 215 -15.54 -22.71 -21.97
N ARG A 216 -15.43 -23.84 -22.68
CA ARG A 216 -16.32 -24.99 -22.50
C ARG A 216 -15.75 -25.91 -21.43
N GLU A 217 -16.58 -26.26 -20.44
CA GLU A 217 -16.22 -27.11 -19.30
C GLU A 217 -16.41 -28.62 -19.61
N GLN A 218 -15.88 -29.49 -18.74
CA GLN A 218 -15.95 -30.96 -18.88
C GLN A 218 -17.37 -31.57 -18.95
N ASP A 219 -18.42 -30.82 -18.58
CA ASP A 219 -19.82 -31.29 -18.69
C ASP A 219 -20.42 -31.17 -20.10
N GLY A 220 -19.70 -30.53 -21.04
CA GLY A 220 -20.06 -30.42 -22.45
C GLY A 220 -21.28 -29.55 -22.77
N GLN A 221 -22.03 -29.02 -21.80
CA GLN A 221 -23.22 -28.17 -22.04
C GLN A 221 -23.12 -26.77 -21.46
N LYS A 222 -22.28 -26.55 -20.44
CA LYS A 222 -22.17 -25.25 -19.77
C LYS A 222 -21.09 -24.40 -20.41
N LEU A 223 -21.53 -23.39 -21.16
CA LEU A 223 -20.68 -22.27 -21.57
C LEU A 223 -20.64 -21.29 -20.42
N THR A 224 -19.53 -21.30 -19.69
CA THR A 224 -19.35 -20.43 -18.54
C THR A 224 -18.66 -19.17 -19.04
N ASP A 225 -19.32 -18.01 -18.94
CA ASP A 225 -18.55 -16.75 -18.88
C ASP A 225 -17.55 -16.97 -17.73
N VAL A 226 -16.27 -16.71 -17.96
CA VAL A 226 -15.19 -17.00 -16.98
C VAL A 226 -15.49 -16.34 -15.61
N PHE A 227 -16.33 -15.30 -15.59
CA PHE A 227 -16.77 -14.64 -14.37
C PHE A 227 -18.08 -15.16 -13.77
N THR A 228 -18.77 -16.13 -14.38
CA THR A 228 -20.09 -16.61 -13.91
C THR A 228 -20.09 -17.05 -12.44
N PRO A 229 -19.11 -17.81 -11.93
CA PRO A 229 -19.09 -18.16 -10.51
C PRO A 229 -18.88 -16.92 -9.62
N LEU A 230 -18.08 -15.97 -10.09
CA LEU A 230 -17.88 -14.67 -9.44
C LEU A 230 -19.15 -13.81 -9.48
N PHE A 231 -19.92 -13.80 -10.57
CA PHE A 231 -21.21 -13.10 -10.64
C PHE A 231 -22.21 -13.68 -9.66
N ALA A 232 -22.25 -15.01 -9.51
CA ALA A 232 -23.08 -15.66 -8.49
C ALA A 232 -22.65 -15.27 -7.07
N ALA A 233 -21.34 -15.20 -6.81
CA ALA A 233 -20.80 -14.74 -5.52
C ALA A 233 -21.14 -13.25 -5.26
N ILE A 234 -20.96 -12.38 -6.25
CA ILE A 234 -21.35 -10.97 -6.19
C ILE A 234 -22.83 -10.84 -5.91
N GLN A 235 -23.68 -11.55 -6.65
CA GLN A 235 -25.14 -11.52 -6.45
C GLN A 235 -25.52 -11.94 -5.02
N LYS A 236 -24.85 -12.98 -4.49
CA LYS A 236 -25.07 -13.46 -3.12
C LYS A 236 -24.63 -12.43 -2.06
N SER A 237 -23.49 -11.76 -2.26
CA SER A 237 -22.97 -10.77 -1.31
C SER A 237 -23.69 -9.43 -1.36
N THR A 238 -24.25 -9.05 -2.51
CA THR A 238 -24.91 -7.74 -2.69
C THR A 238 -26.43 -7.80 -2.68
N ASN A 239 -27.01 -9.00 -2.88
CA ASN A 239 -28.44 -9.22 -3.07
C ASN A 239 -29.02 -8.45 -4.28
N ALA A 240 -28.17 -8.11 -5.26
CA ALA A 240 -28.54 -7.42 -6.49
C ALA A 240 -29.33 -8.32 -7.46
N ALA A 241 -30.00 -7.72 -8.45
CA ALA A 241 -30.64 -8.47 -9.52
C ALA A 241 -29.59 -9.28 -10.32
N PRO A 242 -29.96 -10.43 -10.91
CA PRO A 242 -29.04 -11.26 -11.69
C PRO A 242 -28.38 -10.49 -12.84
N TYR A 243 -27.15 -10.87 -13.18
CA TYR A 243 -26.45 -10.40 -14.38
C TYR A 243 -27.23 -10.77 -15.65
N THR A 244 -27.37 -9.83 -16.60
CA THR A 244 -28.22 -10.00 -17.80
C THR A 244 -27.50 -9.89 -19.14
N GLY A 245 -26.18 -9.64 -19.16
CA GLY A 245 -25.41 -9.57 -20.41
C GLY A 245 -25.43 -8.25 -21.17
N LYS A 246 -26.11 -7.21 -20.66
CA LYS A 246 -26.33 -5.94 -21.38
C LYS A 246 -25.12 -5.01 -21.31
N LEU A 247 -24.94 -4.16 -22.33
CA LEU A 247 -23.81 -3.23 -22.45
C LEU A 247 -24.26 -1.85 -22.95
N GLY A 248 -23.57 -0.79 -22.52
CA GLY A 248 -23.80 0.57 -23.01
C GLY A 248 -25.23 1.05 -22.77
N GLU A 249 -25.87 1.57 -23.82
CA GLU A 249 -27.26 2.07 -23.79
C GLU A 249 -28.29 0.97 -23.44
N GLU A 250 -27.93 -0.31 -23.56
CA GLU A 250 -28.80 -1.44 -23.19
C GLU A 250 -28.74 -1.75 -21.67
N ASP A 251 -27.77 -1.20 -20.93
CA ASP A 251 -27.62 -1.29 -19.47
C ASP A 251 -27.84 0.08 -18.80
N PRO A 252 -29.07 0.63 -18.83
CA PRO A 252 -29.34 2.00 -18.35
C PRO A 252 -29.06 2.19 -16.85
N ASP A 253 -29.14 1.09 -16.08
CA ASP A 253 -28.86 1.09 -14.64
C ASP A 253 -27.38 0.82 -14.32
N LYS A 254 -26.53 0.62 -15.35
CA LYS A 254 -25.08 0.33 -15.24
C LYS A 254 -24.77 -0.91 -14.38
N LYS A 255 -25.74 -1.82 -14.23
CA LYS A 255 -25.68 -2.98 -13.33
C LYS A 255 -24.77 -4.05 -13.90
N ASP A 256 -24.94 -4.41 -15.17
CA ASP A 256 -24.15 -5.46 -15.82
C ASP A 256 -22.69 -5.01 -15.99
N MET A 257 -22.47 -3.71 -16.23
CA MET A 257 -21.14 -3.11 -16.17
C MET A 257 -20.52 -3.25 -14.77
N ALA A 258 -21.28 -2.96 -13.70
CA ALA A 258 -20.77 -3.08 -12.33
C ALA A 258 -20.39 -4.52 -11.96
N TYR A 259 -21.18 -5.52 -12.38
CA TYR A 259 -20.82 -6.93 -12.21
C TYR A 259 -19.47 -7.26 -12.84
N ARG A 260 -19.24 -6.85 -14.10
CA ARG A 260 -17.98 -7.08 -14.81
C ARG A 260 -16.80 -6.36 -14.17
N VAL A 261 -16.98 -5.08 -13.81
CA VAL A 261 -15.94 -4.28 -13.15
C VAL A 261 -15.53 -4.89 -11.82
N VAL A 262 -16.48 -5.31 -10.99
CA VAL A 262 -16.19 -5.94 -9.69
C VAL A 262 -15.46 -7.27 -9.89
N ALA A 263 -15.95 -8.15 -10.77
CA ALA A 263 -15.36 -9.47 -10.99
C ALA A 263 -13.93 -9.39 -11.54
N GLU A 264 -13.68 -8.50 -12.50
CA GLU A 264 -12.36 -8.31 -13.09
C GLU A 264 -11.36 -7.73 -12.07
N HIS A 265 -11.80 -6.72 -11.32
CA HIS A 265 -10.93 -6.00 -10.42
C HIS A 265 -10.60 -6.79 -9.15
N VAL A 266 -11.53 -7.58 -8.59
CA VAL A 266 -11.20 -8.45 -7.46
C VAL A 266 -10.18 -9.52 -7.87
N ARG A 267 -10.31 -10.08 -9.07
CA ARG A 267 -9.33 -11.03 -9.61
C ARG A 267 -7.97 -10.37 -9.79
N THR A 268 -7.91 -9.21 -10.43
CA THR A 268 -6.68 -8.43 -10.62
C THR A 268 -5.98 -8.11 -9.29
N LEU A 269 -6.74 -7.66 -8.29
CA LEU A 269 -6.20 -7.32 -6.97
C LEU A 269 -5.66 -8.54 -6.24
N THR A 270 -6.37 -9.67 -6.34
CA THR A 270 -5.98 -10.93 -5.69
C THR A 270 -4.62 -11.41 -6.18
N PHE A 271 -4.39 -11.40 -7.50
CA PHE A 271 -3.09 -11.75 -8.07
C PHE A 271 -2.02 -10.73 -7.72
N ALA A 272 -2.27 -9.44 -7.96
CA ALA A 272 -1.25 -8.42 -7.76
C ALA A 272 -0.77 -8.34 -6.30
N ILE A 273 -1.68 -8.52 -5.33
CA ILE A 273 -1.34 -8.53 -3.91
C ILE A 273 -0.62 -9.83 -3.53
N THR A 274 -1.03 -10.98 -4.07
CA THR A 274 -0.30 -12.24 -3.91
C THR A 274 1.14 -12.12 -4.40
N ASP A 275 1.39 -11.41 -5.49
CA ASP A 275 2.72 -11.16 -6.04
C ASP A 275 3.52 -10.08 -5.29
N GLY A 276 2.97 -9.54 -4.19
CA GLY A 276 3.64 -8.59 -3.31
C GLY A 276 3.48 -7.12 -3.70
N ALA A 277 2.55 -6.78 -4.60
CA ALA A 277 2.18 -5.39 -4.87
C ALA A 277 1.04 -4.95 -3.94
N VAL A 278 1.22 -3.82 -3.26
CA VAL A 278 0.25 -3.32 -2.27
C VAL A 278 -0.31 -1.96 -2.72
N PRO A 279 -1.62 -1.69 -2.56
CA PRO A 279 -2.20 -0.37 -2.84
C PRO A 279 -1.43 0.78 -2.14
N SER A 280 -1.08 1.83 -2.88
CA SER A 280 -0.24 2.94 -2.39
C SER A 280 -0.59 4.27 -3.10
N ASN A 281 0.10 5.36 -2.74
CA ASN A 281 -0.08 6.67 -3.38
C ASN A 281 0.70 6.82 -4.70
N ASP A 282 1.56 5.87 -5.08
CA ASP A 282 2.50 6.05 -6.20
C ASP A 282 2.81 4.75 -6.96
N GLY A 283 3.26 4.87 -8.21
CA GLY A 283 3.68 3.79 -9.09
C GLY A 283 2.63 2.68 -9.26
N ARG A 284 3.06 1.41 -9.21
CA ARG A 284 2.13 0.26 -9.32
C ARG A 284 1.09 0.20 -8.21
N GLY A 285 1.43 0.67 -7.01
CA GLY A 285 0.50 0.70 -5.88
C GLY A 285 -0.62 1.73 -6.08
N TYR A 286 -0.34 2.85 -6.75
CA TYR A 286 -1.36 3.82 -7.18
C TYR A 286 -2.38 3.18 -8.13
N VAL A 287 -1.91 2.39 -9.10
CA VAL A 287 -2.78 1.69 -10.05
C VAL A 287 -3.69 0.69 -9.33
N LEU A 288 -3.15 -0.13 -8.42
CA LEU A 288 -3.95 -1.09 -7.64
C LEU A 288 -4.99 -0.40 -6.76
N ARG A 289 -4.61 0.73 -6.15
CA ARG A 289 -5.55 1.53 -5.37
C ARG A 289 -6.70 2.06 -6.23
N ARG A 290 -6.43 2.55 -7.44
CA ARG A 290 -7.45 3.04 -8.38
C ARG A 290 -8.42 1.92 -8.79
N ILE A 291 -7.88 0.73 -9.10
CA ILE A 291 -8.65 -0.48 -9.43
C ILE A 291 -9.58 -0.88 -8.27
N LEU A 292 -9.05 -0.94 -7.05
CA LEU A 292 -9.81 -1.27 -5.85
C LEU A 292 -10.94 -0.28 -5.60
N ARG A 293 -10.65 1.02 -5.64
CA ARG A 293 -11.66 2.06 -5.40
C ARG A 293 -12.76 2.05 -6.44
N ARG A 294 -12.41 1.79 -7.71
CA ARG A 294 -13.40 1.63 -8.79
C ARG A 294 -14.31 0.44 -8.54
N ALA A 295 -13.76 -0.71 -8.14
CA ALA A 295 -14.54 -1.90 -7.81
C ALA A 295 -15.49 -1.66 -6.63
N VAL A 296 -15.00 -1.09 -5.54
CA VAL A 296 -15.81 -0.76 -4.36
C VAL A 296 -16.92 0.22 -4.72
N ARG A 297 -16.62 1.29 -5.47
CA ARG A 297 -17.63 2.25 -5.91
C ARG A 297 -18.70 1.57 -6.77
N CYS A 298 -18.31 0.81 -7.80
CA CYS A 298 -19.27 0.17 -8.68
C CYS A 298 -20.18 -0.81 -7.93
N GLY A 299 -19.61 -1.59 -7.01
CA GLY A 299 -20.40 -2.48 -6.16
C GLY A 299 -21.38 -1.73 -5.25
N GLN A 300 -20.93 -0.68 -4.55
CA GLN A 300 -21.79 0.07 -3.63
C GLN A 300 -22.87 0.89 -4.37
N GLN A 301 -22.50 1.55 -5.47
CA GLN A 301 -23.39 2.47 -6.18
C GLN A 301 -24.41 1.77 -7.07
N PHE A 302 -24.02 0.71 -7.79
CA PHE A 302 -24.89 0.07 -8.79
C PHE A 302 -25.42 -1.29 -8.33
N LEU A 303 -24.77 -1.94 -7.36
CA LEU A 303 -25.19 -3.25 -6.85
C LEU A 303 -25.65 -3.22 -5.39
N ASN A 304 -25.66 -2.05 -4.72
CA ASN A 304 -25.98 -1.90 -3.29
C ASN A 304 -25.11 -2.79 -2.37
N ALA A 305 -23.85 -3.00 -2.75
CA ALA A 305 -22.94 -3.85 -1.99
C ALA A 305 -22.67 -3.30 -0.57
N PRO A 306 -22.60 -4.17 0.46
CA PRO A 306 -22.22 -3.76 1.82
C PRO A 306 -20.72 -3.40 1.90
N SER A 307 -20.32 -2.72 2.98
CA SER A 307 -18.89 -2.46 3.22
C SER A 307 -18.15 -3.75 3.57
N GLY A 308 -17.02 -3.99 2.90
CA GLY A 308 -16.18 -5.19 3.06
C GLY A 308 -16.46 -6.27 2.02
N PHE A 309 -17.46 -6.09 1.14
CA PHE A 309 -17.90 -7.12 0.21
C PHE A 309 -16.79 -7.53 -0.78
N LEU A 310 -15.89 -6.62 -1.15
CA LEU A 310 -14.84 -6.92 -2.13
C LEU A 310 -13.83 -7.91 -1.57
N SER A 311 -13.53 -7.81 -0.27
CA SER A 311 -12.71 -8.79 0.45
C SER A 311 -13.39 -10.16 0.55
N GLU A 312 -14.72 -10.20 0.72
CA GLU A 312 -15.48 -11.46 0.79
C GLU A 312 -15.48 -12.23 -0.54
N LEU A 313 -15.13 -11.57 -1.65
CA LEU A 313 -15.03 -12.20 -2.96
C LEU A 313 -13.67 -12.88 -3.19
N VAL A 314 -12.64 -12.58 -2.40
CA VAL A 314 -11.29 -13.16 -2.54
C VAL A 314 -11.29 -14.68 -2.42
N PRO A 315 -11.93 -15.32 -1.40
CA PRO A 315 -12.01 -16.77 -1.33
C PRO A 315 -12.57 -17.43 -2.59
N PHE A 316 -13.52 -16.80 -3.28
CA PHE A 316 -14.09 -17.34 -4.51
C PHE A 316 -13.14 -17.24 -5.70
N VAL A 317 -12.28 -16.21 -5.72
CA VAL A 317 -11.20 -16.11 -6.72
C VAL A 317 -10.15 -17.20 -6.46
N VAL A 318 -9.79 -17.43 -5.19
CA VAL A 318 -8.84 -18.49 -4.81
C VAL A 318 -9.40 -19.86 -5.18
N ASP A 319 -10.62 -20.20 -4.76
CA ASP A 319 -11.27 -21.49 -5.08
C ASP A 319 -11.36 -21.76 -6.60
N MET A 320 -11.57 -20.72 -7.40
CA MET A 320 -11.63 -20.84 -8.86
C MET A 320 -10.27 -21.14 -9.50
N LEU A 321 -9.16 -20.73 -8.86
CA LEU A 321 -7.84 -20.66 -9.49
C LEU A 321 -6.75 -21.41 -8.70
N GLU A 322 -7.07 -21.98 -7.55
CA GLU A 322 -6.12 -22.57 -6.61
C GLU A 322 -5.35 -23.78 -7.18
N GLU A 323 -5.98 -24.56 -8.05
CA GLU A 323 -5.33 -25.71 -8.70
C GLU A 323 -4.21 -25.27 -9.64
N ALA A 324 -4.35 -24.09 -10.27
CA ALA A 324 -3.36 -23.52 -11.17
C ALA A 324 -2.34 -22.63 -10.45
N TYR A 325 -2.73 -21.97 -9.35
CA TYR A 325 -1.94 -20.97 -8.63
C TYR A 325 -1.96 -21.21 -7.11
N PRO A 326 -1.23 -22.21 -6.60
CA PRO A 326 -1.26 -22.60 -5.18
C PRO A 326 -0.72 -21.52 -4.22
N GLU A 327 0.05 -20.55 -4.71
CA GLU A 327 0.49 -19.37 -3.97
C GLU A 327 -0.67 -18.47 -3.52
N LEU A 328 -1.81 -18.50 -4.22
CA LEU A 328 -3.03 -17.78 -3.85
C LEU A 328 -3.54 -18.25 -2.49
N ILE A 329 -3.53 -19.56 -2.23
CA ILE A 329 -3.94 -20.14 -0.94
C ILE A 329 -3.04 -19.63 0.19
N GLN A 330 -1.73 -19.60 -0.04
CA GLN A 330 -0.73 -19.25 0.98
C GLN A 330 -0.86 -17.80 1.45
N LYS A 331 -1.33 -16.90 0.58
CA LYS A 331 -1.44 -15.46 0.84
C LYS A 331 -2.88 -14.97 0.96
N GLN A 332 -3.87 -15.84 0.88
CA GLN A 332 -5.28 -15.47 0.90
C GLN A 332 -5.63 -14.56 2.09
N GLU A 333 -5.26 -14.94 3.32
CA GLU A 333 -5.54 -14.12 4.52
C GLU A 333 -4.92 -12.71 4.44
N GLU A 334 -3.71 -12.59 3.88
CA GLU A 334 -3.02 -11.30 3.70
C GLU A 334 -3.73 -10.44 2.64
N VAL A 335 -4.15 -11.04 1.52
CA VAL A 335 -4.89 -10.38 0.45
C VAL A 335 -6.23 -9.85 0.96
N GLU A 336 -6.98 -10.67 1.69
CA GLU A 336 -8.24 -10.28 2.33
C GLU A 336 -8.04 -9.11 3.29
N GLU A 337 -7.04 -9.18 4.18
CA GLU A 337 -6.75 -8.11 5.15
C GLU A 337 -6.43 -6.79 4.43
N ILE A 338 -5.60 -6.81 3.38
CA ILE A 338 -5.20 -5.63 2.60
C ILE A 338 -6.41 -5.00 1.88
N ILE A 339 -7.24 -5.81 1.20
CA ILE A 339 -8.40 -5.31 0.47
C ILE A 339 -9.42 -4.73 1.46
N LEU A 340 -9.72 -5.43 2.56
CA LEU A 340 -10.65 -4.99 3.58
C LEU A 340 -10.21 -3.68 4.24
N ASP A 341 -8.91 -3.51 4.48
CA ASP A 341 -8.37 -2.32 5.12
C ASP A 341 -8.46 -1.07 4.24
N GLU A 342 -8.22 -1.20 2.93
CA GLU A 342 -8.40 -0.11 1.98
C GLU A 342 -9.89 0.19 1.75
N GLU A 343 -10.74 -0.84 1.67
CA GLU A 343 -12.18 -0.69 1.51
C GLU A 343 -12.81 0.07 2.70
N LYS A 344 -12.42 -0.26 3.94
CA LYS A 344 -12.83 0.48 5.14
C LYS A 344 -12.29 1.91 5.13
N SER A 345 -11.04 2.11 4.70
CA SER A 345 -10.44 3.44 4.64
C SER A 345 -11.13 4.34 3.62
N PHE A 346 -11.65 3.76 2.53
CA PHE A 346 -12.31 4.47 1.44
C PHE A 346 -13.81 4.67 1.68
N GLY A 347 -14.50 3.68 2.26
CA GLY A 347 -15.95 3.73 2.46
C GLY A 347 -16.43 4.90 3.32
N CYS A 348 -15.62 5.37 4.28
CA CYS A 348 -15.99 6.51 5.14
C CYS A 348 -16.07 7.86 4.40
N THR A 349 -15.42 8.02 3.25
CA THR A 349 -15.37 9.29 2.49
C THR A 349 -16.20 9.27 1.20
N LEU A 350 -16.59 8.08 0.74
CA LEU A 350 -17.17 7.86 -0.59
C LEU A 350 -18.54 8.52 -0.81
N ASN A 351 -19.51 8.24 0.07
CA ASN A 351 -20.92 8.62 -0.18
C ASN A 351 -21.12 10.15 -0.31
N LYS A 352 -20.45 10.93 0.54
CA LYS A 352 -20.54 12.41 0.50
C LYS A 352 -19.87 12.98 -0.75
N GLY A 353 -18.75 12.40 -1.18
CA GLY A 353 -18.03 12.86 -2.37
C GLY A 353 -18.77 12.55 -3.68
N ILE A 354 -19.43 11.38 -3.77
CA ILE A 354 -20.25 11.01 -4.95
C ILE A 354 -21.41 11.99 -5.14
N GLU A 355 -22.17 12.30 -4.07
CA GLU A 355 -23.27 13.27 -4.17
C GLU A 355 -22.78 14.64 -4.62
N ARG A 356 -21.62 15.09 -4.09
CA ARG A 356 -21.04 16.37 -4.49
C ARG A 356 -20.59 16.37 -5.95
N PHE A 357 -19.97 15.29 -6.41
CA PHE A 357 -19.58 15.14 -7.82
C PHE A 357 -20.81 15.18 -8.74
N LYS A 358 -21.88 14.45 -8.42
CA LYS A 358 -23.13 14.47 -9.21
C LYS A 358 -23.70 15.87 -9.37
N ASN A 359 -23.68 16.67 -8.31
CA ASN A 359 -24.10 18.08 -8.37
C ASN A 359 -23.19 18.92 -9.28
N ILE A 360 -21.87 18.70 -9.23
CA ILE A 360 -20.91 19.39 -10.11
C ILE A 360 -21.17 19.03 -11.58
N ALA A 361 -21.32 17.73 -11.88
CA ALA A 361 -21.61 17.23 -13.22
C ALA A 361 -22.94 17.80 -13.75
N GLN A 362 -24.00 17.78 -12.96
CA GLN A 362 -25.30 18.35 -13.33
C GLN A 362 -25.18 19.83 -13.69
N VAL A 363 -24.51 20.64 -12.86
CA VAL A 363 -24.31 22.07 -13.14
C VAL A 363 -23.53 22.30 -14.43
N ILE A 364 -22.52 21.46 -14.72
CA ILE A 364 -21.74 21.54 -15.95
C ILE A 364 -22.60 21.19 -17.18
N HIS A 365 -23.43 20.15 -17.10
CA HIS A 365 -24.35 19.77 -18.17
C HIS A 365 -25.42 20.84 -18.41
N GLU A 366 -26.01 21.40 -17.35
CA GLU A 366 -27.01 22.47 -17.45
C GLU A 366 -26.41 23.75 -18.06
N ALA A 367 -25.19 24.13 -17.64
CA ALA A 367 -24.51 25.32 -18.14
C ALA A 367 -24.08 25.22 -19.61
N ASN A 368 -23.94 24.00 -20.15
CA ASN A 368 -23.51 23.75 -21.53
C ASN A 368 -24.61 23.12 -22.41
N ALA A 369 -25.86 23.10 -21.94
CA ALA A 369 -27.00 22.57 -22.69
C ALA A 369 -27.16 23.29 -24.04
N GLY A 370 -26.87 22.57 -25.15
CA GLY A 370 -26.94 23.10 -26.51
C GLY A 370 -25.65 23.71 -27.07
N SER A 371 -24.48 23.45 -26.47
CA SER A 371 -23.17 23.89 -26.98
C SER A 371 -22.22 22.70 -27.24
N ASP A 372 -21.45 22.75 -28.34
CA ASP A 372 -20.42 21.75 -28.69
C ASP A 372 -19.09 21.89 -27.88
N LYS A 373 -19.11 22.59 -26.74
CA LYS A 373 -17.91 22.73 -25.91
C LYS A 373 -17.64 21.45 -25.12
N ALA A 374 -16.36 21.09 -25.04
CA ALA A 374 -15.89 20.01 -24.18
C ALA A 374 -16.33 20.25 -22.72
N LEU A 375 -16.92 19.23 -22.10
CA LEU A 375 -17.34 19.28 -20.70
C LEU A 375 -16.11 19.01 -19.82
N VAL A 376 -15.79 19.98 -18.96
CA VAL A 376 -14.58 19.93 -18.12
C VAL A 376 -14.95 20.25 -16.67
N VAL A 377 -14.59 19.35 -15.75
CA VAL A 377 -14.64 19.57 -14.31
C VAL A 377 -13.53 20.54 -13.92
N PRO A 378 -13.84 21.72 -13.36
CA PRO A 378 -12.81 22.69 -12.98
C PRO A 378 -11.84 22.13 -11.94
N GLY A 379 -10.54 22.44 -12.09
CA GLY A 379 -9.49 21.94 -11.19
C GLY A 379 -9.69 22.34 -9.72
N LYS A 380 -10.37 23.48 -9.48
CA LYS A 380 -10.76 23.92 -8.13
C LYS A 380 -11.82 23.02 -7.49
N ASP A 381 -12.78 22.53 -8.27
CA ASP A 381 -13.84 21.64 -7.78
C ASP A 381 -13.29 20.24 -7.54
N ALA A 382 -12.41 19.76 -8.44
CA ALA A 382 -11.65 18.53 -8.24
C ALA A 382 -10.74 18.62 -6.99
N PHE A 383 -10.09 19.76 -6.77
CA PHE A 383 -9.27 19.99 -5.57
C PHE A 383 -10.12 20.04 -4.31
N PHE A 384 -11.30 20.66 -4.35
CA PHE A 384 -12.22 20.68 -3.20
C PHE A 384 -12.72 19.28 -2.82
N LEU A 385 -13.07 18.47 -3.82
CA LEU A 385 -13.41 17.05 -3.63
C LEU A 385 -12.27 16.31 -2.92
N TYR A 386 -11.03 16.48 -3.37
CA TYR A 386 -9.84 15.89 -2.77
C TYR A 386 -9.56 16.38 -1.34
N ASP A 387 -9.37 17.69 -1.17
CA ASP A 387 -8.86 18.30 0.07
C ASP A 387 -9.90 18.29 1.20
N SER A 388 -11.13 18.71 0.89
CA SER A 388 -12.16 18.92 1.92
C SER A 388 -13.03 17.69 2.16
N MET A 389 -13.14 16.80 1.17
CA MET A 389 -14.02 15.62 1.26
C MET A 389 -13.26 14.29 1.25
N GLY A 390 -11.94 14.31 1.09
CA GLY A 390 -11.12 13.11 0.97
C GLY A 390 -11.47 12.28 -0.27
N PHE A 391 -12.05 12.92 -1.28
CA PHE A 391 -12.54 12.29 -2.50
C PHE A 391 -11.42 12.23 -3.55
N PRO A 392 -10.91 11.04 -3.88
CA PRO A 392 -9.68 10.93 -4.66
C PRO A 392 -9.77 11.50 -6.09
N ILE A 393 -8.67 12.08 -6.58
CA ILE A 393 -8.62 12.68 -7.94
C ILE A 393 -8.82 11.62 -9.03
N ASP A 394 -8.27 10.42 -8.84
CA ASP A 394 -8.41 9.27 -9.74
C ASP A 394 -9.87 8.85 -9.92
N LEU A 395 -10.67 8.95 -8.85
CA LEU A 395 -12.10 8.67 -8.90
C LEU A 395 -12.89 9.79 -9.56
N THR A 396 -12.47 11.04 -9.35
CA THR A 396 -13.04 12.21 -10.03
C THR A 396 -12.84 12.12 -11.54
N GLU A 397 -11.65 11.68 -11.98
CA GLU A 397 -11.34 11.40 -13.39
C GLU A 397 -12.22 10.29 -13.96
N ILE A 398 -12.30 9.14 -13.29
CA ILE A 398 -13.15 8.01 -13.73
C ILE A 398 -14.61 8.44 -13.85
N MET A 399 -15.13 9.16 -12.86
CA MET A 399 -16.51 9.64 -12.88
C MET A 399 -16.77 10.70 -13.95
N ALA A 400 -15.78 11.56 -14.23
CA ALA A 400 -15.87 12.51 -15.31
C ALA A 400 -15.92 11.79 -16.66
N GLU A 401 -15.03 10.83 -16.89
CA GLU A 401 -14.99 10.03 -18.13
C GLU A 401 -16.31 9.28 -18.38
N GLU A 402 -16.90 8.69 -17.34
CA GLU A 402 -18.17 7.96 -17.42
C GLU A 402 -19.40 8.85 -17.72
N GLU A 403 -19.30 10.16 -17.47
CA GLU A 403 -20.30 11.17 -17.82
C GLU A 403 -19.91 11.94 -19.10
N GLY A 404 -18.88 11.48 -19.83
CA GLY A 404 -18.40 12.13 -21.06
C GLY A 404 -17.68 13.46 -20.84
N MET A 405 -17.15 13.68 -19.63
CA MET A 405 -16.40 14.87 -19.24
C MET A 405 -14.91 14.56 -19.04
N THR A 406 -14.09 15.62 -18.92
CA THR A 406 -12.68 15.52 -18.51
C THR A 406 -12.43 16.36 -17.25
N VAL A 407 -11.32 16.16 -16.57
CA VAL A 407 -10.95 16.97 -15.39
C VAL A 407 -9.80 17.92 -15.76
N ASP A 408 -9.87 19.18 -15.32
CA ASP A 408 -8.75 20.11 -15.43
C ASP A 408 -7.65 19.76 -14.41
N ILE A 409 -6.81 18.79 -14.78
CA ILE A 409 -5.69 18.31 -13.97
C ILE A 409 -4.66 19.42 -13.71
N LYS A 410 -4.41 20.29 -14.69
CA LYS A 410 -3.47 21.41 -14.52
C LYS A 410 -3.97 22.40 -13.46
N GLY A 411 -5.26 22.71 -13.47
CA GLY A 411 -5.89 23.54 -12.44
C GLY A 411 -5.88 22.87 -11.06
N TYR A 412 -6.06 21.55 -11.00
CA TYR A 412 -5.95 20.76 -9.76
C TYR A 412 -4.52 20.78 -9.19
N GLU A 413 -3.52 20.50 -10.03
CA GLU A 413 -2.10 20.52 -9.65
C GLU A 413 -1.66 21.90 -9.16
N GLU A 414 -2.15 22.97 -9.79
CA GLU A 414 -1.89 24.34 -9.35
C GLU A 414 -2.50 24.60 -7.95
N CYS A 415 -3.72 24.12 -7.68
CA CYS A 415 -4.32 24.21 -6.36
C CYS A 415 -3.54 23.41 -5.30
N MET A 416 -3.08 22.20 -5.66
CA MET A 416 -2.20 21.37 -4.82
C MET A 416 -0.86 22.06 -4.54
N ARG A 417 -0.26 22.70 -5.55
CA ARG A 417 0.97 23.49 -5.41
C ARG A 417 0.76 24.65 -4.44
N LEU A 418 -0.31 25.44 -4.62
CA LEU A 418 -0.66 26.57 -3.75
C LEU A 418 -0.95 26.11 -2.30
N GLN A 419 -1.58 24.96 -2.11
CA GLN A 419 -1.81 24.38 -0.78
C GLN A 419 -0.49 23.92 -0.14
N SER A 420 0.35 23.17 -0.86
CA SER A 420 1.67 22.76 -0.39
C SER A 420 2.54 23.97 -0.04
N GLU A 421 2.48 25.06 -0.81
CA GLU A 421 3.14 26.33 -0.49
C GLU A 421 2.59 26.96 0.79
N ARG A 422 1.27 26.95 1.01
CA ARG A 422 0.64 27.37 2.28
C ARG A 422 1.06 26.49 3.46
N SER A 423 1.08 25.17 3.32
CA SER A 423 1.55 24.23 4.35
C SER A 423 3.05 24.36 4.63
N LYS A 424 3.85 24.72 3.61
CA LYS A 424 5.27 25.08 3.77
C LYS A 424 5.44 26.43 4.47
N MET A 425 4.54 27.39 4.24
CA MET A 425 4.48 28.65 4.99
C MET A 425 4.03 28.46 6.45
N ASP A 426 3.13 27.51 6.72
CA ASP A 426 2.77 27.17 8.10
C ASP A 426 3.88 26.37 8.82
N ARG A 427 4.64 25.52 8.10
CA ARG A 427 5.91 24.97 8.62
C ARG A 427 6.98 26.05 8.86
N LYS A 428 6.96 27.17 8.13
CA LYS A 428 7.83 28.33 8.39
C LYS A 428 7.49 29.06 9.70
N LYS A 429 6.29 28.91 10.27
CA LYS A 429 5.97 29.45 11.62
C LYS A 429 6.53 28.62 12.77
N GLY A 430 6.99 27.38 12.51
CA GLY A 430 7.59 26.50 13.51
C GLY A 430 9.10 26.64 13.71
N GLY A 431 9.77 27.47 12.90
CA GLY A 431 11.19 27.77 13.06
C GLY A 431 11.38 29.01 13.94
N SER A 432 12.01 28.85 15.10
CA SER A 432 12.50 29.99 15.89
C SER A 432 13.39 30.88 15.01
N ASN A 433 13.10 32.18 14.97
CA ASN A 433 13.87 33.29 14.38
C ASN A 433 13.78 33.56 12.86
N GLY A 434 12.59 33.57 12.25
CA GLY A 434 12.24 34.45 11.11
C GLY A 434 13.02 34.35 9.78
N THR A 435 14.14 33.63 9.75
CA THR A 435 15.13 33.66 8.67
C THR A 435 14.90 32.46 7.75
N ARG A 436 14.75 32.73 6.43
CA ARG A 436 14.54 31.71 5.40
C ARG A 436 15.69 30.69 5.42
N PRO A 437 15.43 29.38 5.27
CA PRO A 437 16.50 28.38 5.16
C PRO A 437 17.33 28.58 3.88
N LEU A 438 18.63 28.29 3.95
CA LEU A 438 19.56 28.30 2.82
C LEU A 438 19.27 27.10 1.90
N VAL A 439 18.40 27.29 0.91
CA VAL A 439 18.05 26.29 -0.10
C VAL A 439 18.21 26.93 -1.48
N LEU A 440 18.97 26.29 -2.36
CA LEU A 440 19.06 26.69 -3.77
C LEU A 440 17.86 26.12 -4.52
N GLU A 441 16.96 26.99 -5.01
CA GLU A 441 15.82 26.58 -5.83
C GLU A 441 16.20 26.66 -7.33
N ALA A 442 15.26 26.32 -8.21
CA ALA A 442 15.53 26.20 -9.65
C ALA A 442 16.03 27.52 -10.29
N HIS A 443 15.61 28.66 -9.74
CA HIS A 443 16.04 29.97 -10.20
C HIS A 443 17.52 30.22 -9.87
N GLU A 444 17.95 29.93 -8.64
CA GLU A 444 19.33 30.11 -8.20
C GLU A 444 20.30 29.15 -8.91
N THR A 445 19.91 27.88 -9.10
CA THR A 445 20.73 26.91 -9.84
C THR A 445 20.88 27.30 -11.31
N SER A 446 19.82 27.85 -11.92
CA SER A 446 19.87 28.40 -13.29
C SER A 446 20.78 29.63 -13.39
N SER A 447 20.78 30.50 -12.37
CA SER A 447 21.69 31.66 -12.29
C SER A 447 23.16 31.22 -12.23
N LEU A 448 23.49 30.20 -11.42
CA LEU A 448 24.84 29.61 -11.39
C LEU A 448 25.25 29.01 -12.74
N ALA A 449 24.35 28.29 -13.39
CA ALA A 449 24.59 27.72 -14.72
C ALA A 449 24.85 28.83 -15.78
N SER A 450 24.09 29.93 -15.73
CA SER A 450 24.30 31.08 -16.62
C SER A 450 25.65 31.76 -16.40
N LYS A 451 26.17 31.71 -15.16
CA LYS A 451 27.51 32.19 -14.78
C LYS A 451 28.62 31.18 -15.10
N ARG A 452 28.30 30.06 -15.75
CA ARG A 452 29.22 28.95 -16.08
C ARG A 452 29.92 28.37 -14.86
N ILE A 453 29.23 28.30 -13.74
CA ILE A 453 29.70 27.60 -12.55
C ILE A 453 29.22 26.14 -12.67
N ASP A 454 30.18 25.22 -12.78
CA ASP A 454 29.91 23.79 -12.87
C ASP A 454 29.38 23.23 -11.52
N ALA A 455 28.76 22.06 -11.57
CA ALA A 455 28.35 21.34 -10.36
C ALA A 455 29.58 20.99 -9.51
N THR A 456 29.44 21.12 -8.19
CA THR A 456 30.50 20.78 -7.22
C THR A 456 30.90 19.30 -7.34
N ASP A 457 32.19 19.03 -7.50
CA ASP A 457 32.74 17.67 -7.44
C ASP A 457 32.83 17.21 -5.98
N ASP A 458 31.98 16.27 -5.60
CA ASP A 458 31.88 15.77 -4.23
C ASP A 458 32.41 14.33 -4.06
N MET A 459 33.15 13.79 -5.04
CA MET A 459 33.64 12.40 -5.00
C MET A 459 34.56 12.08 -3.82
N ALA A 460 35.24 13.09 -3.28
CA ALA A 460 36.10 12.93 -2.12
C ALA A 460 35.33 12.53 -0.84
N LYS A 461 33.99 12.71 -0.79
CA LYS A 461 33.16 12.33 0.37
C LYS A 461 33.19 10.83 0.68
N TYR A 462 33.54 9.99 -0.30
CA TYR A 462 33.64 8.54 -0.13
C TYR A 462 35.00 8.09 0.45
N ASP A 463 35.97 9.01 0.62
CA ASP A 463 37.26 8.71 1.24
C ASP A 463 37.43 9.47 2.57
N TRP A 464 37.40 8.72 3.67
CA TRP A 464 37.45 9.22 5.04
C TRP A 464 38.71 10.01 5.39
N ASN A 465 39.83 9.82 4.68
CA ASN A 465 41.12 10.39 5.08
C ASN A 465 41.71 11.39 4.08
N VAL A 466 40.87 11.92 3.18
CA VAL A 466 41.32 12.88 2.17
C VAL A 466 41.04 14.31 2.63
N LYS A 467 42.10 15.12 2.67
CA LYS A 467 41.96 16.58 2.78
C LYS A 467 41.78 17.14 1.37
N THR A 468 40.59 17.62 1.08
CA THR A 468 40.25 18.16 -0.25
C THR A 468 40.52 19.67 -0.29
N PRO A 469 41.58 20.14 -0.99
CA PRO A 469 41.73 21.57 -1.21
C PRO A 469 40.60 22.04 -2.13
N ALA A 470 39.86 23.07 -1.75
CA ALA A 470 38.71 23.59 -2.49
C ALA A 470 38.81 25.10 -2.69
N LYS A 471 38.13 25.62 -3.69
CA LYS A 471 37.99 27.04 -4.01
C LYS A 471 36.53 27.44 -3.85
N VAL A 472 36.31 28.60 -3.25
CA VAL A 472 34.98 29.22 -3.21
C VAL A 472 34.66 29.77 -4.60
N VAL A 473 33.57 29.30 -5.19
CA VAL A 473 33.11 29.73 -6.52
C VAL A 473 31.92 30.68 -6.46
N ALA A 474 31.13 30.62 -5.38
CA ALA A 474 30.05 31.57 -5.12
C ALA A 474 29.68 31.62 -3.63
N ILE A 475 29.09 32.74 -3.21
CA ILE A 475 28.55 32.94 -1.86
C ILE A 475 27.05 33.23 -2.00
N PHE A 476 26.24 32.49 -1.25
CA PHE A 476 24.78 32.54 -1.28
C PHE A 476 24.22 33.04 0.04
N THR A 477 23.29 33.99 -0.03
CA THR A 477 22.68 34.61 1.16
C THR A 477 21.16 34.64 1.03
N THR A 478 20.48 34.60 2.16
CA THR A 478 19.01 34.67 2.23
C THR A 478 18.59 35.67 3.30
N THR A 479 17.66 36.57 2.94
CA THR A 479 16.94 37.46 3.87
C THR A 479 15.50 36.98 4.04
N GLU A 480 14.70 37.69 4.84
CA GLU A 480 13.26 37.39 4.98
C GLU A 480 12.50 37.53 3.64
N SER A 481 12.98 38.38 2.72
CA SER A 481 12.30 38.74 1.48
C SER A 481 13.02 38.36 0.19
N SER A 482 14.31 37.98 0.22
CA SER A 482 15.09 37.65 -0.98
C SER A 482 16.16 36.57 -0.75
N SER A 483 16.59 35.93 -1.83
CA SER A 483 17.78 35.07 -1.94
C SER A 483 18.68 35.66 -3.02
N ASP A 484 19.99 35.78 -2.76
CA ASP A 484 20.91 36.38 -3.73
C ASP A 484 22.34 35.84 -3.63
N PHE A 485 23.10 35.99 -4.72
CA PHE A 485 24.52 35.67 -4.81
C PHE A 485 25.36 36.94 -4.65
N VAL A 486 26.25 36.93 -3.66
CA VAL A 486 27.10 38.08 -3.32
C VAL A 486 28.57 37.77 -3.59
N GLU A 487 29.36 38.83 -3.85
CA GLU A 487 30.81 38.69 -4.07
C GLU A 487 31.60 38.61 -2.76
N GLU A 488 31.14 39.30 -1.71
CA GLU A 488 31.74 39.28 -0.37
C GLU A 488 30.69 39.35 0.73
N VAL A 489 31.04 38.85 1.92
CA VAL A 489 30.25 38.97 3.16
C VAL A 489 31.16 39.34 4.32
N LYS A 490 30.68 40.19 5.24
CA LYS A 490 31.38 40.51 6.48
C LYS A 490 30.76 39.77 7.66
N ALA A 491 31.58 39.57 8.70
CA ALA A 491 31.12 38.94 9.93
C ALA A 491 30.00 39.78 10.57
N GLY A 492 28.83 39.16 10.76
CA GLY A 492 27.64 39.79 11.33
C GLY A 492 26.60 40.28 10.32
N ASP A 493 26.89 40.26 9.02
CA ASP A 493 25.92 40.69 7.98
C ASP A 493 24.72 39.73 7.89
N PHE A 494 24.96 38.43 8.13
CA PHE A 494 23.95 37.38 8.06
C PHE A 494 24.16 36.36 9.19
N GLU A 495 23.06 35.80 9.71
CA GLU A 495 23.11 34.71 10.70
C GLU A 495 23.70 33.43 10.09
N ARG A 496 23.41 33.17 8.81
CA ARG A 496 23.87 32.01 8.04
C ARG A 496 24.23 32.44 6.61
N VAL A 497 25.31 31.86 6.09
CA VAL A 497 25.78 32.09 4.71
C VAL A 497 26.03 30.74 4.04
N GLY A 498 25.56 30.59 2.81
CA GLY A 498 25.88 29.45 1.95
C GLY A 498 27.19 29.69 1.21
N VAL A 499 28.08 28.71 1.20
CA VAL A 499 29.35 28.77 0.45
C VAL A 499 29.34 27.65 -0.57
N ILE A 500 29.53 27.99 -1.84
CA ILE A 500 29.59 27.04 -2.95
C ILE A 500 31.06 26.83 -3.31
N LEU A 501 31.47 25.57 -3.39
CA LEU A 501 32.84 25.15 -3.67
C LEU A 501 32.92 24.47 -5.04
N ASP A 502 34.09 24.52 -5.68
CA ASP A 502 34.39 23.72 -6.87
C ASP A 502 34.41 22.21 -6.56
N LYS A 503 34.89 21.85 -5.37
CA LYS A 503 34.93 20.48 -4.86
C LYS A 503 34.76 20.42 -3.34
N THR A 504 34.29 19.29 -2.83
CA THR A 504 34.10 19.09 -1.40
C THR A 504 34.24 17.63 -0.98
N SER A 505 34.62 17.40 0.28
CA SER A 505 34.51 16.09 0.93
C SER A 505 33.29 15.99 1.86
N PHE A 506 32.52 17.08 2.01
CA PHE A 506 31.35 17.10 2.87
C PHE A 506 30.16 16.43 2.18
N TYR A 507 29.52 15.49 2.87
CA TYR A 507 28.23 14.95 2.47
C TYR A 507 27.12 15.98 2.65
N ALA A 508 26.36 16.23 1.59
CA ALA A 508 25.12 16.99 1.67
C ALA A 508 23.98 16.06 2.10
N GLN A 509 23.06 16.56 2.94
CA GLN A 509 21.94 15.76 3.43
C GLN A 509 21.08 15.22 2.28
N ALA A 510 21.07 13.90 2.12
CA ALA A 510 20.35 13.16 1.09
C ALA A 510 20.20 11.69 1.51
N GLY A 511 19.27 10.95 0.89
CA GLY A 511 19.15 9.49 1.05
C GLY A 511 19.01 9.03 2.51
N GLY A 512 18.35 9.80 3.36
CA GLY A 512 18.16 9.50 4.80
C GLY A 512 19.35 9.82 5.71
N GLN A 513 20.53 10.11 5.17
CA GLN A 513 21.71 10.55 5.93
C GLN A 513 21.72 12.09 6.05
N ILE A 514 22.03 12.61 7.23
CA ILE A 514 22.18 14.06 7.45
C ILE A 514 23.56 14.54 7.02
N TYR A 515 23.69 15.85 6.79
CA TYR A 515 24.91 16.47 6.28
C TYR A 515 26.09 16.36 7.27
N ASP A 516 27.31 16.44 6.72
CA ASP A 516 28.54 16.48 7.51
C ASP A 516 28.75 17.83 8.19
N THR A 517 29.48 17.81 9.31
CA THR A 517 29.90 19.02 10.03
C THR A 517 31.42 19.04 10.19
N GLY A 518 32.03 20.22 10.11
CA GLY A 518 33.49 20.33 10.09
C GLY A 518 33.97 21.76 9.87
N VAL A 519 35.29 21.91 9.74
CA VAL A 519 35.97 23.21 9.64
C VAL A 519 36.94 23.20 8.45
N GLY A 520 36.90 24.24 7.61
CA GLY A 520 37.91 24.51 6.58
C GLY A 520 38.99 25.47 7.09
N ALA A 521 40.25 25.26 6.70
CA ALA A 521 41.36 26.16 7.05
C ALA A 521 41.87 26.90 5.80
N GLY A 522 41.59 28.21 5.68
CA GLY A 522 42.07 29.05 4.57
C GLY A 522 41.80 30.56 4.73
N TYR A 523 42.88 31.33 4.82
CA TYR A 523 43.09 32.81 4.81
C TYR A 523 42.31 33.76 5.75
N LYS A 524 43.09 34.41 6.65
CA LYS A 524 42.84 35.53 7.59
C LYS A 524 41.63 35.43 8.57
N ARG A 525 41.97 34.98 9.79
CA ARG A 525 41.32 35.20 11.10
C ARG A 525 39.78 35.06 11.14
N GLY A 526 39.34 33.94 11.71
CA GLY A 526 38.40 34.02 12.83
C GLY A 526 37.02 33.39 12.70
N SER A 527 36.81 32.34 11.91
CA SER A 527 35.53 31.62 11.91
C SER A 527 35.73 30.11 12.06
N THR A 528 35.29 29.59 13.22
CA THR A 528 35.19 28.16 13.52
C THR A 528 33.72 27.79 13.42
N TRP A 529 33.37 26.85 12.52
CA TRP A 529 32.00 26.39 12.36
C TRP A 529 31.82 25.14 13.24
N ILE A 530 30.89 25.19 14.19
CA ILE A 530 30.56 24.06 15.06
C ILE A 530 29.09 23.73 14.83
N ALA A 531 28.82 22.55 14.27
CA ALA A 531 27.49 21.95 14.33
C ALA A 531 27.62 20.64 15.10
N SER A 532 27.06 20.62 16.31
CA SER A 532 27.00 19.45 17.20
C SER A 532 25.57 18.93 17.20
N GLY A 533 25.38 17.72 16.68
CA GLY A 533 24.13 16.96 16.82
C GLY A 533 24.45 15.52 17.17
N ARG A 534 23.83 14.96 18.21
CA ARG A 534 23.93 13.53 18.51
C ARG A 534 23.08 12.76 17.50
N MET A 535 23.74 12.10 16.56
CA MET A 535 23.08 11.36 15.47
C MET A 535 22.43 10.07 16.02
N ARG A 536 21.22 9.77 15.57
CA ARG A 536 20.49 8.54 15.93
C ARG A 536 19.97 7.89 14.66
N LEU A 537 19.99 6.56 14.60
CA LEU A 537 19.42 5.81 13.47
C LEU A 537 17.91 5.74 13.63
N ARG A 538 17.19 5.94 12.52
CA ARG A 538 15.75 5.73 12.41
C ARG A 538 15.48 4.94 11.13
N PHE A 539 14.61 3.94 11.21
CA PHE A 539 14.24 3.11 10.08
C PHE A 539 12.74 2.84 10.09
N ASP A 540 12.10 3.14 8.97
CA ASP A 540 10.66 2.98 8.79
C ASP A 540 10.40 1.70 7.99
N PHE A 541 9.41 0.92 8.41
CA PHE A 541 9.07 -0.35 7.81
C PHE A 541 7.56 -0.55 7.79
N THR A 542 7.09 -1.30 6.78
CA THR A 542 5.68 -1.65 6.64
C THR A 542 5.37 -2.82 7.56
N ASN A 543 4.45 -2.62 8.49
CA ASN A 543 3.90 -3.66 9.36
C ASN A 543 2.61 -3.14 10.03
N SER A 544 1.53 -3.91 9.99
CA SER A 544 0.24 -3.52 10.57
C SER A 544 0.23 -3.58 12.11
N LYS A 545 1.03 -4.49 12.69
CA LYS A 545 1.05 -4.77 14.14
C LYS A 545 2.38 -4.38 14.77
N ALA A 546 2.36 -4.09 16.07
CA ALA A 546 3.58 -3.86 16.85
C ALA A 546 4.45 -5.12 16.89
N LEU A 547 5.78 -4.94 16.88
CA LEU A 547 6.70 -6.05 17.02
C LEU A 547 6.53 -6.70 18.40
N LYS A 548 6.46 -8.04 18.41
CA LYS A 548 6.37 -8.82 19.64
C LYS A 548 7.70 -8.74 20.40
N ALA A 549 7.67 -8.97 21.71
CA ALA A 549 8.86 -8.91 22.55
C ALA A 549 9.99 -9.84 22.09
N ASN A 550 9.66 -11.04 21.59
CA ASN A 550 10.65 -11.95 21.00
C ASN A 550 11.23 -11.41 19.69
N GLN A 551 10.41 -10.80 18.84
CA GLN A 551 10.88 -10.20 17.59
C GLN A 551 11.84 -9.03 17.84
N LEU A 552 11.62 -8.23 18.88
CA LEU A 552 12.55 -7.16 19.28
C LEU A 552 13.92 -7.72 19.69
N VAL A 553 13.94 -8.87 20.37
CA VAL A 553 15.18 -9.59 20.72
C VAL A 553 15.86 -10.12 19.46
N ASP A 554 15.09 -10.72 18.55
CA ASP A 554 15.62 -11.28 17.31
C ASP A 554 16.26 -10.19 16.43
N VAL A 555 15.66 -8.99 16.36
CA VAL A 555 16.23 -7.84 15.65
C VAL A 555 17.61 -7.45 16.19
N GLU A 556 17.74 -7.25 17.52
CA GLU A 556 19.05 -6.94 18.11
C GLU A 556 20.06 -8.07 17.88
N ALA A 557 19.63 -9.32 18.01
CA ALA A 557 20.49 -10.49 17.84
C ALA A 557 21.01 -10.63 16.40
N ILE A 558 20.17 -10.43 15.39
CA ILE A 558 20.55 -10.48 13.97
C ILE A 558 21.56 -9.38 13.66
N CYS A 559 21.32 -8.15 14.12
CA CYS A 559 22.26 -7.05 13.90
C CYS A 559 23.61 -7.32 14.57
N ASP A 560 23.61 -7.79 15.82
CA ASP A 560 24.83 -8.14 16.55
C ASP A 560 25.59 -9.31 15.88
N ASP A 561 24.89 -10.30 15.32
CA ASP A 561 25.51 -11.40 14.55
C ASP A 561 26.24 -10.86 13.30
N ILE A 562 25.58 -10.02 12.52
CA ILE A 562 26.18 -9.40 11.32
C ILE A 562 27.41 -8.55 11.67
N ILE A 563 27.38 -7.83 12.80
CA ILE A 563 28.54 -7.07 13.29
C ILE A 563 29.68 -8.02 13.68
N LYS A 564 29.38 -9.12 14.38
CA LYS A 564 30.36 -10.14 14.80
C LYS A 564 30.99 -10.88 13.63
N ARG A 565 30.26 -11.07 12.53
CA ARG A 565 30.76 -11.69 11.30
C ARG A 565 31.77 -10.83 10.55
N GLN A 566 31.90 -9.54 10.87
CA GLN A 566 32.88 -8.61 10.30
C GLN A 566 32.84 -8.61 8.76
N LEU A 567 31.65 -8.50 8.20
CA LEU A 567 31.44 -8.54 6.75
C LEU A 567 32.00 -7.26 6.11
N GLU A 568 32.67 -7.43 4.97
CA GLU A 568 33.16 -6.32 4.16
C GLU A 568 32.02 -5.62 3.41
N VAL A 569 32.11 -4.31 3.25
CA VAL A 569 31.11 -3.51 2.53
C VAL A 569 31.67 -3.16 1.15
N TYR A 570 30.99 -3.62 0.12
CA TYR A 570 31.37 -3.44 -1.27
C TYR A 570 30.52 -2.33 -1.90
N THR A 571 31.14 -1.52 -2.75
CA THR A 571 30.46 -0.43 -3.44
C THR A 571 30.90 -0.38 -4.90
N GLN A 572 29.96 -0.27 -5.84
CA GLN A 572 30.27 -0.24 -7.26
C GLN A 572 29.24 0.61 -8.01
N ASN A 573 29.71 1.41 -8.97
CA ASN A 573 28.82 2.12 -9.89
C ASN A 573 28.47 1.21 -11.06
N SER A 574 27.20 1.22 -11.47
CA SER A 574 26.72 0.45 -12.62
C SER A 574 25.55 1.17 -13.30
N ALA A 575 25.25 0.74 -14.53
CA ALA A 575 24.04 1.17 -15.22
C ALA A 575 22.80 0.67 -14.44
N GLN A 576 21.85 1.57 -14.22
CA GLN A 576 20.63 1.29 -13.45
C GLN A 576 19.86 0.09 -14.02
N ALA A 577 19.78 -0.01 -15.34
CA ALA A 577 19.08 -1.10 -16.03
C ALA A 577 19.69 -2.48 -15.76
N GLU A 578 21.01 -2.56 -15.55
CA GLU A 578 21.69 -3.81 -15.23
C GLU A 578 21.60 -4.15 -13.76
N ALA A 579 21.84 -3.15 -12.91
CA ALA A 579 21.78 -3.32 -11.46
C ALA A 579 20.38 -3.69 -10.95
N LYS A 580 19.32 -3.17 -11.57
CA LYS A 580 17.92 -3.51 -11.23
C LYS A 580 17.57 -4.98 -11.42
N ARG A 581 18.35 -5.73 -12.22
CA ARG A 581 18.14 -7.17 -12.41
C ARG A 581 18.63 -8.00 -11.22
N ILE A 582 19.49 -7.43 -10.36
CA ILE A 582 20.05 -8.15 -9.21
C ILE A 582 18.90 -8.55 -8.27
N GLN A 583 18.70 -9.85 -8.10
CA GLN A 583 17.64 -10.38 -7.26
C GLN A 583 17.87 -10.00 -5.78
N GLY A 584 16.84 -9.43 -5.15
CA GLY A 584 16.91 -8.96 -3.76
C GLY A 584 17.51 -7.56 -3.56
N LEU A 585 17.86 -6.86 -4.64
CA LEU A 585 18.29 -5.46 -4.58
C LEU A 585 17.16 -4.55 -4.09
N ARG A 586 17.47 -3.70 -3.11
CA ARG A 586 16.54 -2.76 -2.48
C ARG A 586 16.77 -1.34 -3.01
N ALA A 587 15.69 -0.63 -3.27
CA ALA A 587 15.70 0.77 -3.66
C ALA A 587 14.57 1.51 -2.93
N VAL A 588 14.72 2.82 -2.77
CA VAL A 588 13.73 3.67 -2.11
C VAL A 588 12.54 3.86 -3.05
N PHE A 589 11.35 3.53 -2.56
CA PHE A 589 10.10 3.69 -3.31
C PHE A 589 9.82 5.18 -3.59
N GLY A 590 9.59 5.53 -4.85
CA GLY A 590 9.23 6.90 -5.28
C GLY A 590 10.41 7.83 -5.59
N GLU A 591 11.65 7.37 -5.49
CA GLU A 591 12.81 8.17 -5.92
C GLU A 591 13.20 7.88 -7.38
N THR A 592 13.39 8.96 -8.15
CA THR A 592 13.96 8.86 -9.50
C THR A 592 15.47 8.76 -9.38
N TYR A 593 16.00 7.56 -9.65
CA TYR A 593 17.43 7.34 -9.74
C TYR A 593 17.98 7.69 -11.13
N PRO A 594 19.20 8.23 -11.22
CA PRO A 594 19.88 8.48 -12.49
C PRO A 594 20.24 7.18 -13.23
N ASP A 595 20.59 7.29 -14.52
CA ASP A 595 20.97 6.15 -15.38
C ASP A 595 22.18 5.36 -14.86
N PHE A 596 23.06 6.02 -14.12
CA PHE A 596 24.17 5.40 -13.41
C PHE A 596 23.95 5.50 -11.90
N VAL A 597 23.89 4.35 -11.25
CA VAL A 597 23.61 4.23 -9.81
C VAL A 597 24.77 3.61 -9.07
N ARG A 598 24.92 3.99 -7.80
CA ARG A 598 25.86 3.36 -6.88
C ARG A 598 25.18 2.25 -6.11
N ILE A 599 25.69 1.04 -6.27
CA ILE A 599 25.27 -0.15 -5.57
C ILE A 599 26.13 -0.31 -4.32
N VAL A 600 25.51 -0.66 -3.20
CA VAL A 600 26.18 -1.04 -1.95
C VAL A 600 25.75 -2.46 -1.60
N SER A 601 26.71 -3.32 -1.26
CA SER A 601 26.47 -4.71 -0.86
C SER A 601 27.25 -5.04 0.41
N ILE A 602 26.61 -5.71 1.37
CA ILE A 602 27.24 -6.13 2.63
C ILE A 602 27.55 -7.62 2.57
N GLY A 603 28.84 -7.97 2.65
CA GLY A 603 29.34 -9.34 2.75
C GLY A 603 29.55 -10.08 1.44
N GLN A 604 29.08 -9.54 0.31
CA GLN A 604 29.24 -10.17 -1.01
C GLN A 604 29.71 -9.14 -2.06
N PRO A 605 30.77 -9.43 -2.85
CA PRO A 605 31.21 -8.58 -3.94
C PRO A 605 30.10 -8.38 -4.99
N ILE A 606 30.09 -7.20 -5.62
CA ILE A 606 29.04 -6.82 -6.58
C ILE A 606 29.30 -7.36 -7.99
N ALA A 607 30.57 -7.54 -8.40
CA ALA A 607 30.90 -8.00 -9.75
C ALA A 607 30.22 -9.33 -10.14
N PRO A 608 30.26 -10.40 -9.31
CA PRO A 608 29.52 -11.64 -9.63
C PRO A 608 28.01 -11.46 -9.72
N MET A 609 27.44 -10.51 -8.97
CA MET A 609 26.01 -10.21 -9.04
C MET A 609 25.65 -9.52 -10.36
N LEU A 610 26.57 -8.76 -10.96
CA LEU A 610 26.33 -8.16 -12.27
C LEU A 610 26.51 -9.16 -13.41
N GLU A 611 27.32 -10.19 -13.21
CA GLU A 611 27.52 -11.30 -14.16
C GLU A 611 26.32 -12.26 -14.19
N ASP A 612 25.76 -12.59 -13.02
CA ASP A 612 24.58 -13.46 -12.86
C ASP A 612 23.53 -12.79 -11.96
N PRO A 613 22.82 -11.75 -12.43
CA PRO A 613 21.94 -10.95 -11.58
C PRO A 613 20.69 -11.69 -11.11
N GLU A 614 20.24 -12.70 -11.84
CA GLU A 614 19.00 -13.44 -11.57
C GLU A 614 19.21 -14.63 -10.61
N ASN A 615 20.36 -14.72 -9.96
CA ASN A 615 20.63 -15.74 -8.97
C ASN A 615 19.82 -15.51 -7.68
N SER A 616 18.98 -16.49 -7.33
CA SER A 616 18.11 -16.42 -6.14
C SER A 616 18.87 -16.30 -4.82
N SER A 617 20.13 -16.74 -4.76
CA SER A 617 20.95 -16.64 -3.56
C SER A 617 21.29 -15.21 -3.15
N TRP A 618 21.23 -14.23 -4.07
CA TRP A 618 21.52 -12.81 -3.80
C TRP A 618 20.53 -12.18 -2.83
N SER A 619 19.30 -12.70 -2.74
CA SER A 619 18.28 -12.23 -1.79
C SER A 619 18.68 -12.39 -0.31
N ASN A 620 19.67 -13.24 -0.02
CA ASN A 620 20.21 -13.43 1.32
C ASN A 620 21.16 -12.31 1.76
N TYR A 621 21.56 -11.41 0.85
CA TYR A 621 22.46 -10.31 1.13
C TYR A 621 21.71 -8.97 1.16
N SER A 622 22.27 -8.01 1.91
CA SER A 622 21.78 -6.63 1.89
C SER A 622 22.45 -5.89 0.74
N VAL A 623 21.71 -5.75 -0.36
CA VAL A 623 22.15 -5.03 -1.58
C VAL A 623 21.18 -3.88 -1.84
N GLU A 624 21.70 -2.67 -2.05
CA GLU A 624 20.88 -1.47 -2.22
C GLU A 624 21.46 -0.44 -3.18
N PHE A 625 20.59 0.41 -3.75
CA PHE A 625 21.01 1.68 -4.35
C PHE A 625 21.21 2.72 -3.26
N CYS A 626 22.45 3.15 -3.04
CA CYS A 626 22.76 4.14 -2.03
C CYS A 626 23.92 5.06 -2.43
N GLY A 627 23.63 6.37 -2.44
CA GLY A 627 24.62 7.44 -2.63
C GLY A 627 25.30 7.92 -1.34
N GLY A 628 24.88 7.39 -0.18
CA GLY A 628 25.41 7.72 1.14
C GLY A 628 26.81 7.19 1.41
N ILE A 629 27.38 7.60 2.55
CA ILE A 629 28.69 7.13 3.00
C ILE A 629 28.52 5.92 3.90
N HIS A 630 29.32 4.88 3.69
CA HIS A 630 29.24 3.62 4.44
C HIS A 630 30.53 3.32 5.18
N LEU A 631 30.40 2.48 6.22
CA LEU A 631 31.52 1.80 6.87
C LEU A 631 32.22 0.89 5.86
N LYS A 632 33.50 0.60 6.06
CA LYS A 632 34.22 -0.38 5.20
C LYS A 632 33.95 -1.81 5.64
N ASN A 633 33.60 -2.01 6.91
CA ASN A 633 33.32 -3.31 7.49
C ASN A 633 32.27 -3.22 8.61
N THR A 634 31.40 -4.21 8.73
CA THR A 634 30.32 -4.21 9.74
C THR A 634 30.85 -4.15 11.18
N LYS A 635 32.09 -4.58 11.45
CA LYS A 635 32.70 -4.48 12.79
C LYS A 635 32.85 -3.04 13.28
N GLU A 636 32.94 -2.07 12.37
CA GLU A 636 33.08 -0.64 12.70
C GLU A 636 31.81 -0.09 13.37
N ALA A 637 30.65 -0.74 13.17
CA ALA A 637 29.42 -0.40 13.87
C ALA A 637 29.49 -0.69 15.38
N LYS A 638 30.45 -1.51 15.84
CA LYS A 638 30.72 -1.95 17.21
C LYS A 638 29.59 -2.73 17.89
N LYS A 639 28.39 -2.16 17.95
CA LYS A 639 27.22 -2.67 18.67
C LYS A 639 25.95 -2.06 18.10
N PHE A 640 24.82 -2.78 18.20
CA PHE A 640 23.50 -2.24 17.87
C PHE A 640 22.60 -2.26 19.12
N VAL A 641 21.89 -1.15 19.38
CA VAL A 641 20.91 -1.07 20.48
C VAL A 641 19.62 -0.43 19.99
N LEU A 642 18.54 -1.19 20.00
CA LEU A 642 17.20 -0.76 19.64
C LEU A 642 16.51 -0.15 20.86
N TYR A 643 16.21 1.15 20.84
CA TYR A 643 15.69 1.85 22.03
C TYR A 643 14.26 2.39 21.89
N GLU A 644 13.69 2.37 20.68
CA GLU A 644 12.33 2.84 20.42
C GLU A 644 11.71 2.10 19.24
N GLU A 645 10.41 1.84 19.35
CA GLU A 645 9.58 1.19 18.34
C GLU A 645 8.16 1.77 18.44
N GLY A 646 7.55 2.16 17.33
CA GLY A 646 6.22 2.77 17.35
C GLY A 646 5.58 2.94 15.98
N ALA A 647 4.26 3.12 15.97
CA ALA A 647 3.51 3.44 14.76
C ALA A 647 3.69 4.92 14.36
N ILE A 648 3.87 5.18 13.07
CA ILE A 648 3.91 6.55 12.50
C ILE A 648 2.62 6.85 11.74
N ALA A 649 2.15 5.88 10.97
CA ALA A 649 0.92 5.95 10.18
C ALA A 649 0.28 4.56 10.12
N LYS A 650 -0.94 4.46 9.58
CA LYS A 650 -1.61 3.17 9.37
C LYS A 650 -0.70 2.28 8.50
N GLY A 651 -0.32 1.10 8.98
CA GLY A 651 0.55 0.15 8.29
C GLY A 651 2.05 0.50 8.27
N ILE A 652 2.48 1.64 8.83
CA ILE A 652 3.88 2.07 8.83
C ILE A 652 4.38 2.27 10.26
N ARG A 653 5.49 1.61 10.58
CA ARG A 653 6.14 1.65 11.90
C ARG A 653 7.58 2.12 11.78
N ARG A 654 8.12 2.65 12.87
CA ARG A 654 9.50 3.13 12.97
C ARG A 654 10.20 2.44 14.13
N VAL A 655 11.44 2.03 13.87
CA VAL A 655 12.42 1.73 14.90
C VAL A 655 13.45 2.85 15.00
N SER A 656 13.89 3.17 16.22
CA SER A 656 15.05 4.02 16.46
C SER A 656 16.13 3.27 17.23
N ALA A 657 17.38 3.40 16.78
CA ALA A 657 18.50 2.65 17.33
C ALA A 657 19.79 3.48 17.45
N TYR A 658 20.70 2.97 18.27
CA TYR A 658 22.08 3.43 18.37
C TYR A 658 23.03 2.41 17.76
N THR A 659 24.12 2.93 17.19
CA THR A 659 25.32 2.17 16.80
C THR A 659 26.56 2.83 17.40
N CYS A 660 27.73 2.21 17.21
CA CYS A 660 29.03 2.71 17.62
C CYS A 660 29.08 3.06 19.12
N ASP A 661 29.68 4.19 19.49
CA ASP A 661 29.91 4.57 20.89
C ASP A 661 28.60 4.83 21.64
N LEU A 662 27.58 5.36 20.96
CA LEU A 662 26.26 5.59 21.58
C LEU A 662 25.57 4.29 21.98
N ALA A 663 25.77 3.21 21.22
CA ALA A 663 25.25 1.89 21.55
C ALA A 663 25.96 1.28 22.76
N VAL A 664 27.29 1.41 22.82
CA VAL A 664 28.10 0.97 23.97
C VAL A 664 27.69 1.74 25.23
N GLU A 665 27.50 3.06 25.14
CA GLU A 665 26.99 3.85 26.25
C GLU A 665 25.57 3.44 26.67
N ALA A 666 24.70 3.08 25.73
CA ALA A 666 23.35 2.61 26.02
C ALA A 666 23.35 1.27 26.76
N GLU A 667 24.21 0.35 26.37
CA GLU A 667 24.40 -0.94 27.05
C GLU A 667 24.96 -0.73 28.48
N ALA A 668 25.95 0.15 28.64
CA ALA A 668 26.49 0.51 29.96
C ALA A 668 25.42 1.14 30.87
N ARG A 669 24.59 2.05 30.34
CA ARG A 669 23.42 2.61 31.06
C ARG A 669 22.45 1.52 31.48
N GLY A 670 22.12 0.58 30.60
CA GLY A 670 21.24 -0.55 30.90
C GLY A 670 21.79 -1.43 32.02
N THR A 671 23.09 -1.75 31.98
CA THR A 671 23.77 -2.53 33.02
C THR A 671 23.74 -1.83 34.37
N LYS A 672 23.98 -0.50 34.39
CA LYS A 672 23.89 0.30 35.61
C LYS A 672 22.48 0.28 36.21
N LEU A 673 21.45 0.44 35.38
CA LEU A 673 20.05 0.40 35.82
C LEU A 673 19.64 -0.97 36.37
N GLN A 674 20.12 -2.07 35.76
CA GLN A 674 19.90 -3.42 36.30
C GLN A 674 20.55 -3.56 37.69
N ALA A 675 21.80 -3.12 37.85
CA ALA A 675 22.50 -3.20 39.14
C ALA A 675 21.83 -2.34 40.22
N GLU A 676 21.36 -1.13 39.88
CA GLU A 676 20.57 -0.30 40.79
C GLU A 676 19.25 -1.00 41.18
N LEU A 677 18.54 -1.60 40.24
CA LEU A 677 17.30 -2.32 40.50
C LEU A 677 17.53 -3.55 41.40
N ASP A 678 18.64 -4.27 41.21
CA ASP A 678 19.02 -5.42 42.05
C ASP A 678 19.30 -5.01 43.50
N VAL A 679 19.83 -3.79 43.72
CA VAL A 679 19.98 -3.20 45.06
C VAL A 679 18.62 -2.84 45.63
N ILE A 680 17.77 -2.16 44.85
CA ILE A 680 16.41 -1.76 45.28
C ILE A 680 15.57 -2.99 45.65
N ALA A 681 15.69 -4.09 44.90
CA ALA A 681 14.96 -5.32 45.14
C ALA A 681 15.26 -5.94 46.53
N LYS A 682 16.43 -5.65 47.11
CA LYS A 682 16.85 -6.11 48.45
C LYS A 682 16.37 -5.19 49.58
N LEU A 683 15.85 -4.01 49.26
CA LEU A 683 15.28 -3.09 50.25
C LEU A 683 13.90 -3.59 50.71
N ASP A 684 13.48 -3.10 51.88
CA ASP A 684 12.15 -3.32 52.43
C ASP A 684 11.63 -2.06 53.14
N GLY A 685 10.36 -2.09 53.54
CA GLY A 685 9.72 -1.00 54.27
C GLY A 685 9.68 0.32 53.48
N ILE A 686 9.92 1.44 54.18
CA ILE A 686 9.81 2.80 53.63
C ILE A 686 10.88 3.07 52.55
N GLU A 687 12.09 2.53 52.72
CA GLU A 687 13.18 2.70 51.75
C GLU A 687 12.83 2.07 50.40
N LEU A 688 12.21 0.88 50.39
CA LEU A 688 11.72 0.27 49.15
C LEU A 688 10.67 1.16 48.46
N VAL A 689 9.71 1.71 49.22
CA VAL A 689 8.65 2.57 48.68
C VAL A 689 9.24 3.80 48.00
N LYS A 690 10.21 4.45 48.65
CA LYS A 690 10.87 5.66 48.16
C LYS A 690 11.68 5.37 46.89
N HIS A 691 12.51 4.34 46.90
CA HIS A 691 13.38 4.00 45.79
C HIS A 691 12.63 3.47 44.55
N VAL A 692 11.58 2.66 44.73
CA VAL A 692 10.74 2.21 43.60
C VAL A 692 10.02 3.39 42.93
N SER A 693 9.53 4.34 43.74
CA SER A 693 8.83 5.54 43.24
C SER A 693 9.75 6.45 42.42
N SER A 694 11.03 6.59 42.82
CA SER A 694 12.01 7.41 42.11
C SER A 694 12.65 6.70 40.92
N PHE A 695 12.79 5.37 40.96
CA PHE A 695 13.43 4.60 39.90
C PHE A 695 12.55 4.42 38.65
N LYS A 696 11.23 4.27 38.84
CA LYS A 696 10.30 4.03 37.71
C LYS A 696 10.36 5.11 36.62
N PRO A 697 10.29 6.42 36.92
CA PRO A 697 10.43 7.47 35.89
C PRO A 697 11.79 7.45 35.18
N VAL A 698 12.86 7.15 35.92
CA VAL A 698 14.22 7.06 35.35
C VAL A 698 14.30 5.92 34.34
N LEU A 699 13.76 4.74 34.66
CA LEU A 699 13.69 3.61 33.75
C LEU A 699 12.83 3.95 32.52
N ASP A 700 11.67 4.59 32.71
CA ASP A 700 10.75 4.91 31.61
C ASP A 700 11.34 5.91 30.60
N GLN A 701 12.18 6.84 31.04
CA GLN A 701 12.86 7.80 30.17
C GLN A 701 14.21 7.29 29.61
N ALA A 702 14.72 6.17 30.12
CA ALA A 702 16.01 5.64 29.69
C ALA A 702 15.99 5.19 28.22
N LEU A 703 16.97 5.66 27.44
CA LEU A 703 17.24 5.22 26.06
C LEU A 703 18.28 4.09 26.09
N ILE A 704 17.77 2.89 26.34
CA ILE A 704 18.49 1.61 26.45
C ILE A 704 17.77 0.55 25.57
N SER A 705 18.35 -0.65 25.43
CA SER A 705 17.72 -1.77 24.71
C SER A 705 16.26 -1.97 25.15
N LEU A 706 15.34 -2.00 24.18
CA LEU A 706 13.91 -2.22 24.40
C LEU A 706 13.63 -3.56 25.07
N PRO A 707 14.23 -4.69 24.62
CA PRO A 707 14.14 -5.95 25.34
C PRO A 707 14.57 -5.87 26.82
N LEU A 708 15.70 -5.21 27.10
CA LEU A 708 16.18 -5.03 28.47
C LEU A 708 15.22 -4.16 29.27
N LYS A 709 14.72 -3.07 28.68
CA LYS A 709 13.78 -2.15 29.33
C LYS A 709 12.47 -2.84 29.70
N ASP A 710 11.93 -3.68 28.82
CA ASP A 710 10.73 -4.49 29.11
C ASP A 710 10.97 -5.47 30.27
N LYS A 711 12.12 -6.15 30.29
CA LYS A 711 12.53 -7.02 31.40
C LYS A 711 12.62 -6.25 32.72
N LEU A 712 13.29 -5.10 32.74
CA LEU A 712 13.42 -4.27 33.94
C LEU A 712 12.06 -3.74 34.41
N ARG A 713 11.15 -3.36 33.49
CA ARG A 713 9.79 -2.93 33.82
C ARG A 713 9.01 -4.02 34.54
N LYS A 714 9.06 -5.26 34.05
CA LYS A 714 8.42 -6.41 34.72
C LYS A 714 8.94 -6.64 36.14
N GLN A 715 10.25 -6.47 36.36
CA GLN A 715 10.84 -6.53 37.69
C GLN A 715 10.35 -5.39 38.59
N VAL A 716 10.32 -4.15 38.07
CA VAL A 716 9.78 -2.99 38.78
C VAL A 716 8.30 -3.19 39.14
N ASP A 717 7.47 -3.73 38.25
CA ASP A 717 6.05 -3.98 38.51
C ASP A 717 5.83 -5.03 39.63
N SER A 718 6.72 -6.01 39.75
CA SER A 718 6.76 -6.93 40.89
C SER A 718 7.09 -6.18 42.21
N LEU A 719 8.07 -5.28 42.19
CA LEU A 719 8.40 -4.45 43.36
C LEU A 719 7.29 -3.46 43.72
N VAL A 720 6.61 -2.89 42.73
CA VAL A 720 5.42 -2.05 42.94
C VAL A 720 4.32 -2.83 43.66
N SER A 721 4.15 -4.11 43.33
CA SER A 721 3.21 -5.00 44.02
C SER A 721 3.60 -5.22 45.48
N ARG A 722 4.89 -5.42 45.79
CA ARG A 722 5.40 -5.46 47.18
C ARG A 722 5.15 -4.15 47.92
N VAL A 723 5.41 -3.02 47.27
CA VAL A 723 5.15 -1.67 47.83
C VAL A 723 3.68 -1.48 48.19
N LYS A 724 2.74 -1.98 47.37
CA LYS A 724 1.30 -1.95 47.68
C LYS A 724 0.99 -2.75 48.95
N THR A 725 1.58 -3.94 49.11
CA THR A 725 1.42 -4.76 50.32
C THR A 725 1.94 -4.05 51.55
N ILE A 726 3.16 -3.50 51.50
CA ILE A 726 3.77 -2.75 52.62
C ILE A 726 2.89 -1.55 53.00
N LYS A 727 2.39 -0.78 52.03
CA LYS A 727 1.49 0.35 52.31
C LYS A 727 0.18 -0.10 52.95
N LYS A 728 -0.37 -1.24 52.54
CA LYS A 728 -1.59 -1.81 53.13
C LYS A 728 -1.37 -2.27 54.56
N GLU A 729 -0.27 -2.95 54.85
CA GLU A 729 0.10 -3.38 56.20
C GLU A 729 0.36 -2.19 57.13
N ALA A 730 1.10 -1.18 56.65
CA ALA A 730 1.34 0.05 57.39
C ALA A 730 0.03 0.82 57.68
N ALA A 731 -0.91 0.86 56.73
CA ALA A 731 -2.23 1.44 56.95
C ALA A 731 -3.06 0.65 57.97
N ALA A 732 -3.01 -0.69 57.93
CA ALA A 732 -3.69 -1.54 58.91
C ALA A 732 -3.11 -1.37 60.33
N ALA A 733 -1.79 -1.27 60.47
CA ALA A 733 -1.13 -0.99 61.74
C ALA A 733 -1.49 0.40 62.29
N ARG A 734 -1.50 1.43 61.42
CA ARG A 734 -1.97 2.78 61.77
C ARG A 734 -3.43 2.76 62.25
N ALA A 735 -4.30 2.01 61.58
CA ALA A 735 -5.70 1.84 61.97
C ALA A 735 -5.86 1.20 63.36
N ALA A 736 -5.14 0.10 63.63
CA ALA A 736 -5.17 -0.57 64.93
C ALA A 736 -4.67 0.33 66.07
N ASN A 737 -3.58 1.09 65.85
CA ASN A 737 -3.07 2.06 66.81
C ASN A 737 -4.06 3.21 67.02
N GLY A 738 -4.68 3.72 65.95
CA GLY A 738 -5.65 4.82 66.01
C GLY A 738 -6.84 4.54 66.92
N VAL A 739 -7.43 3.35 66.81
CA VAL A 739 -8.56 2.95 67.67
C VAL A 739 -8.11 2.83 69.14
N ARG A 740 -6.95 2.25 69.40
CA ARG A 740 -6.39 2.13 70.75
C ARG A 740 -6.11 3.50 71.37
N ASP A 741 -5.47 4.40 70.63
CA ASP A 741 -5.08 5.72 71.10
C ASP A 741 -6.31 6.62 71.31
N ALA A 742 -7.33 6.51 70.45
CA ALA A 742 -8.63 7.17 70.66
C ALA A 742 -9.34 6.71 71.93
N THR A 743 -9.28 5.41 72.22
CA THR A 743 -9.82 4.84 73.48
C THR A 743 -9.11 5.43 74.69
N ALA A 744 -7.78 5.45 74.67
CA ALA A 744 -6.98 5.96 75.78
C ALA A 744 -7.24 7.45 76.03
N GLU A 745 -7.35 8.25 74.98
CA GLU A 745 -7.59 9.69 75.11
C GLU A 745 -9.00 10.00 75.60
N ALA A 746 -10.00 9.23 75.15
CA ALA A 746 -11.36 9.33 75.70
C ALA A 746 -11.41 8.92 77.19
N THR A 747 -10.65 7.91 77.61
CA THR A 747 -10.57 7.53 79.04
C THR A 747 -9.97 8.65 79.88
N LYS A 748 -8.86 9.27 79.44
CA LYS A 748 -8.27 10.43 80.14
C LYS A 748 -9.24 11.61 80.22
N ALA A 749 -9.91 11.94 79.11
CA ALA A 749 -10.89 13.02 79.08
C ALA A 749 -12.04 12.76 80.06
N LYS A 750 -12.48 11.50 80.19
CA LYS A 750 -13.50 11.08 81.16
C LYS A 750 -13.03 11.29 82.60
N GLU A 751 -11.80 10.89 82.91
CA GLU A 751 -11.19 11.08 84.24
C GLU A 751 -11.01 12.57 84.58
N ALA A 752 -10.75 13.41 83.58
CA ALA A 752 -10.64 14.86 83.71
C ALA A 752 -11.99 15.61 83.69
N GLY A 753 -13.12 14.91 83.51
CA GLY A 753 -14.45 15.52 83.43
C GLY A 753 -14.69 16.38 82.18
N GLN A 754 -13.97 16.11 81.09
CA GLN A 754 -14.11 16.86 79.83
C GLN A 754 -15.16 16.20 78.92
N GLU A 755 -16.18 16.96 78.54
CA GLU A 755 -17.25 16.49 77.64
C GLU A 755 -17.06 16.92 76.17
N THR A 756 -16.14 17.86 75.89
CA THR A 756 -15.76 18.24 74.53
C THR A 756 -14.28 17.93 74.32
N VAL A 757 -13.97 17.03 73.39
CA VAL A 757 -12.62 16.49 73.20
C VAL A 757 -12.18 16.70 71.76
N VAL A 758 -11.05 17.39 71.58
CA VAL A 758 -10.43 17.62 70.27
C VAL A 758 -9.05 16.99 70.28
N VAL A 759 -8.80 16.06 69.37
CA VAL A 759 -7.57 15.25 69.34
C VAL A 759 -6.95 15.22 67.96
N LYS A 760 -5.64 15.08 67.93
CA LYS A 760 -4.87 14.91 66.70
C LYS A 760 -4.30 13.49 66.65
N PHE A 761 -4.55 12.78 65.55
CA PHE A 761 -3.98 11.47 65.27
C PHE A 761 -3.25 11.46 63.92
N ASP A 762 -2.31 10.54 63.75
CA ASP A 762 -1.60 10.34 62.47
C ASP A 762 -1.94 8.97 61.88
N VAL A 763 -3.20 8.83 61.45
CA VAL A 763 -3.77 7.54 61.06
C VAL A 763 -4.32 7.54 59.62
N GLY A 764 -4.08 8.61 58.86
CA GLY A 764 -4.50 8.76 57.47
C GLY A 764 -5.91 9.33 57.30
N THR A 765 -6.39 9.41 56.06
CA THR A 765 -7.70 10.03 55.74
C THR A 765 -8.86 9.03 55.55
N ASP A 766 -8.74 7.80 56.07
CA ASP A 766 -9.78 6.78 55.89
C ASP A 766 -11.04 7.11 56.72
N SER A 767 -12.17 7.31 56.03
CA SER A 767 -13.43 7.73 56.65
C SER A 767 -14.14 6.63 57.43
N LYS A 768 -13.81 5.36 57.21
CA LYS A 768 -14.35 4.24 57.98
C LYS A 768 -13.63 4.15 59.32
N LEU A 769 -12.30 4.27 59.30
CA LEU A 769 -11.47 4.34 60.50
C LEU A 769 -11.84 5.55 61.38
N GLY A 770 -11.99 6.74 60.79
CA GLY A 770 -12.41 7.94 61.53
C GLY A 770 -13.74 7.76 62.26
N ARG A 771 -14.73 7.11 61.62
CA ARG A 771 -16.02 6.77 62.26
C ARG A 771 -15.88 5.74 63.37
N GLU A 772 -15.03 4.74 63.18
CA GLU A 772 -14.77 3.71 64.19
C GLU A 772 -14.13 4.31 65.45
N MET A 773 -13.16 5.20 65.28
CA MET A 773 -12.52 5.93 66.38
C MET A 773 -13.53 6.79 67.14
N LEU A 774 -14.35 7.60 66.46
CA LEU A 774 -15.41 8.39 67.08
C LEU A 774 -16.42 7.52 67.84
N LYS A 775 -16.80 6.37 67.28
CA LYS A 775 -17.69 5.41 67.93
C LYS A 775 -17.11 4.89 69.24
N VAL A 776 -15.83 4.51 69.26
CA VAL A 776 -15.18 4.03 70.48
C VAL A 776 -15.08 5.13 71.53
N MET A 777 -14.71 6.36 71.14
CA MET A 777 -14.68 7.52 72.05
C MET A 777 -16.07 7.81 72.66
N SER A 778 -17.13 7.76 71.84
CA SER A 778 -18.51 7.94 72.30
C SER A 778 -19.03 6.80 73.18
N THR A 779 -18.44 5.61 73.09
CA THR A 779 -18.77 4.51 74.00
C THR A 779 -18.16 4.76 75.40
N VAL A 780 -16.99 5.39 75.46
CA VAL A 780 -16.32 5.73 76.72
C VAL A 780 -17.00 6.91 77.42
N ILE A 781 -17.36 7.97 76.66
CA ILE A 781 -18.09 9.15 77.13
C ILE A 781 -19.36 9.34 76.28
N PRO A 782 -20.51 8.72 76.66
CA PRO A 782 -21.76 8.82 75.89
C PRO A 782 -22.33 10.23 75.75
N THR A 783 -22.03 11.11 76.71
CA THR A 783 -22.46 12.52 76.71
C THR A 783 -21.50 13.43 75.94
N GLY A 784 -20.35 12.92 75.48
CA GLY A 784 -19.27 13.72 74.93
C GLY A 784 -19.38 14.03 73.43
N SER A 785 -18.85 15.18 73.02
CA SER A 785 -18.68 15.60 71.63
C SER A 785 -17.19 15.53 71.26
N PHE A 786 -16.88 14.97 70.09
CA PHE A 786 -15.51 14.65 69.67
C PHE A 786 -15.19 15.22 68.30
N MET A 787 -13.97 15.73 68.16
CA MET A 787 -13.38 16.11 66.87
C MET A 787 -11.97 15.52 66.76
N ILE A 788 -11.71 14.84 65.65
CA ILE A 788 -10.44 14.19 65.34
C ILE A 788 -9.83 14.87 64.11
N PHE A 789 -8.64 15.45 64.27
CA PHE A 789 -7.78 15.85 63.16
C PHE A 789 -6.83 14.71 62.83
N SER A 790 -7.05 14.04 61.69
CA SER A 790 -6.19 12.95 61.23
C SER A 790 -5.31 13.40 60.07
N THR A 791 -3.99 13.28 60.22
CA THR A 791 -3.03 13.60 59.16
C THR A 791 -2.70 12.37 58.32
N ASP A 792 -2.50 12.60 57.02
CA ASP A 792 -1.84 11.68 56.10
C ASP A 792 -0.59 12.36 55.56
N SER A 793 0.52 12.07 56.22
CA SER A 793 1.85 12.59 55.88
C SER A 793 2.32 12.14 54.48
N ASP A 794 1.82 11.00 53.96
CA ASP A 794 2.18 10.48 52.64
C ASP A 794 1.42 11.23 51.52
N ALA A 795 0.19 11.67 51.79
CA ALA A 795 -0.67 12.35 50.82
C ALA A 795 -0.70 13.88 50.97
N TYR A 796 -0.03 14.44 51.98
CA TYR A 796 -0.12 15.85 52.38
C TYR A 796 -1.57 16.32 52.57
N LYS A 797 -2.39 15.48 53.21
CA LYS A 797 -3.81 15.75 53.46
C LYS A 797 -4.13 15.62 54.94
N THR A 798 -5.09 16.41 55.40
CA THR A 798 -5.68 16.30 56.73
C THR A 798 -7.18 16.05 56.57
N ALA A 799 -7.69 15.02 57.24
CA ALA A 799 -9.11 14.76 57.37
C ALA A 799 -9.59 15.18 58.76
N VAL A 800 -10.80 15.72 58.86
CA VAL A 800 -11.44 16.05 60.13
C VAL A 800 -12.68 15.16 60.28
N PHE A 801 -12.77 14.45 61.39
CA PHE A 801 -13.92 13.61 61.73
C PHE A 801 -14.56 14.14 63.00
N THR A 802 -15.87 14.37 62.98
CA THR A 802 -16.58 14.99 64.11
C THR A 802 -17.86 14.23 64.43
N GLN A 803 -18.15 14.10 65.72
CA GLN A 803 -19.42 13.59 66.24
C GLN A 803 -19.84 14.45 67.44
N VAL A 804 -21.07 14.96 67.42
CA VAL A 804 -21.64 15.76 68.51
C VAL A 804 -22.65 14.89 69.28
N SER A 805 -22.63 14.93 70.61
CA SER A 805 -23.59 14.18 71.42
C SER A 805 -24.98 14.77 71.34
N GLN A 806 -26.00 13.94 71.56
CA GLN A 806 -27.39 14.38 71.58
C GLN A 806 -27.64 15.47 72.63
N GLN A 807 -26.97 15.39 73.79
CA GLN A 807 -27.05 16.39 74.85
C GLN A 807 -26.58 17.77 74.38
N HIS A 808 -25.42 17.86 73.72
CA HIS A 808 -24.91 19.14 73.21
C HIS A 808 -25.74 19.69 72.04
N ALA A 809 -26.30 18.80 71.21
CA ALA A 809 -27.19 19.17 70.12
C ALA A 809 -28.53 19.72 70.63
N ASP A 810 -29.17 19.05 71.60
CA ASP A 810 -30.47 19.44 72.16
C ASP A 810 -30.38 20.76 72.95
N LEU A 811 -29.25 21.00 73.62
CA LEU A 811 -28.95 22.26 74.31
C LEU A 811 -28.51 23.39 73.36
N LYS A 812 -28.43 23.14 72.04
CA LYS A 812 -27.91 24.06 71.02
C LYS A 812 -26.51 24.61 71.34
N GLN A 813 -25.68 23.82 72.04
CA GLN A 813 -24.34 24.22 72.43
C GLN A 813 -23.30 23.94 71.33
N LEU A 814 -23.49 22.86 70.56
CA LEU A 814 -22.63 22.49 69.43
C LEU A 814 -23.46 21.94 68.26
N GLU A 815 -23.10 22.29 67.04
CA GLU A 815 -23.62 21.71 65.80
C GLU A 815 -22.43 21.21 64.97
N ALA A 816 -22.51 19.98 64.46
CA ALA A 816 -21.36 19.27 63.91
C ALA A 816 -20.77 19.95 62.67
N ARG A 817 -21.61 20.46 61.76
CA ARG A 817 -21.17 21.11 60.53
C ARG A 817 -20.53 22.47 60.82
N GLN A 818 -21.20 23.30 61.62
CA GLN A 818 -20.69 24.60 62.05
C GLN A 818 -19.35 24.44 62.80
N TRP A 819 -19.25 23.45 63.70
CA TRP A 819 -18.02 23.22 64.46
C TRP A 819 -16.85 22.84 63.55
N VAL A 820 -17.07 22.00 62.54
CA VAL A 820 -16.04 21.66 61.54
C VAL A 820 -15.66 22.87 60.69
N ASP A 821 -16.64 23.63 60.19
CA ASP A 821 -16.41 24.79 59.32
C ASP A 821 -15.56 25.86 60.03
N GLU A 822 -15.88 26.18 61.29
CA GLU A 822 -15.10 27.11 62.12
C GLU A 822 -13.69 26.58 62.41
N ALA A 823 -13.56 25.31 62.79
CA ALA A 823 -12.27 24.71 63.12
C ALA A 823 -11.34 24.61 61.89
N VAL A 824 -11.88 24.28 60.72
CA VAL A 824 -11.12 24.25 59.45
C VAL A 824 -10.74 25.65 59.00
N ALA A 825 -11.61 26.65 59.19
CA ALA A 825 -11.29 28.05 58.89
C ALA A 825 -10.11 28.55 59.74
N LEU A 826 -10.12 28.26 61.04
CA LEU A 826 -9.00 28.57 61.95
C LEU A 826 -7.71 27.84 61.55
N ALA A 827 -7.79 26.56 61.23
CA ALA A 827 -6.63 25.78 60.80
C ALA A 827 -6.00 26.34 59.50
N LYS A 828 -6.82 26.79 58.54
CA LYS A 828 -6.34 27.44 57.31
C LYS A 828 -5.69 28.80 57.57
N ALA A 829 -6.25 29.59 58.48
CA ALA A 829 -5.72 30.90 58.85
C ALA A 829 -4.36 30.83 59.58
N PHE A 830 -4.03 29.69 60.19
CA PHE A 830 -2.73 29.44 60.84
C PHE A 830 -1.64 28.93 59.88
N ILE A 831 -2.03 28.45 58.69
CA ILE A 831 -1.14 27.89 57.66
C ILE A 831 -0.78 28.97 56.61
N GLN A 832 -1.65 29.95 56.40
CA GLN A 832 -1.35 31.20 55.68
C GLN A 832 -0.53 32.14 56.58
#